data_AF-A0AB73UWW2-F1
#
_entry.id   AF-A0AB73UWW2-F1
#
_cell.length_a   1.000
_cell.length_b   1.000
_cell.length_c   1.000
_cell.angle_alpha   90.00
_cell.angle_beta   90.00
_cell.angle_gamma   90.00
#
_symmetry.space_group_name_H-M   'P 1'
#
loop_
_entity.id
_entity.type
_entity.pdbx_description
1 polymer ?
#
loop_
_entity_poly.entity_id
_entity_poly.type
_entity_poly.pdbx_seq_one_letter_code
_entity_poly.pdbx_strand_id
1 'polypeptide(L)'
;MKRKLFWICAVAMGMSAFPSFMTQATPATQPLINAEPAVAAQTEQNPQVGQVMPGVQGADAPVVAQNGPSRDVKLTFAQIAPPPGSMVLRGINPNGSIEFGMRSDEVVTKAMLNLEYTPSPSLLPVQSQLKVYLNDELMGVLPVTKEQLGKKTLAQMPINPLFITDFNRVRLEFVGHYQDVCENPASTTLWLDVGRSSGLDLTYQTLNVKNDLSHFPVPFFDPRDNRTNTLPMVFAGAPDVGLQQASAIVASWFGSRSGWRGQNFPVLYNQLPDRNAIVFATNDKRPDFLRDHPAVKAPVIEMINHPQNPYVKLLVVFGRDDKDLLQAAKGIAQGNILFRGESVVVNEVKPLLPRKPYDAPNWVRTDRPVTFGELKTYEEQLQSSGLEPAAINVSLNLPPDLYLMRSTGIDMDINYRYTMPPVKDSSRMDISLNNQFLQSFNLSSKQEANRLLLRIPVLQGLLDGKTDVSIPALKLGATNQLRFDFEYMNPMPGGSVDNCITFQPVQNHVVIGDDSTIDFSKYYHFIPMPDLRAFANAGFPFSRMADLSQTITVMPKAPNEAQMETLLNTVGFIGAQTGFPAINLTVTDDGSTIQGKDADIMIIGGIPDKLKDDKQIDLLVQATESWVKTPMRQTPFPGIVPDESDRAAETRSTLTSSGAMAAVIGFQSPYNDQRSVIALLADSPRGYEMLNDAVNDSGKRATMFGSVAVIRESGINSLRVGDVYYVGHLPWFERVWYALANHPMLLLAAFSVQAACTWPAWEQFKKDYISQEGRVIDPSDARKITTSEGQSYGMFSALAANDRAAFDNILDWTQNNLAQGSLKERLPAWLWGKKENSKWEVLDSNSASDGDVWMAWSLLEAGRLWKEQRYTDIGSALLKRIAREEVVTVPGLGSMLLPGKVGFAEDNSWRFNPSYLPPTLAQYFTRFGAPWTTLRETNQRLLLETAPKGFSPDWVRYEKDKGWQLKAEKTLISSYDAIRVYMWVGMMPDSDPQKARMLNRFKPMATFTEKNGYPPEKVDVATGKAQGKGPVGFSAAMLPFLQNRDAQAVQRQRVADNFPGSDAYYNYVLTLFGQGWDQHRFRFSTKGELLPDWGQECANSH
;
A
#
# COMPACT_ATOMS: atom_id res chain seq x y z
N MET A 1 -16.82 -61.73 -23.63
CA MET A 1 -15.91 -61.30 -24.72
C MET A 1 -14.96 -60.28 -24.10
N LYS A 2 -13.76 -60.69 -23.65
CA LYS A 2 -12.47 -60.71 -24.38
C LYS A 2 -12.09 -59.32 -24.95
N ARG A 3 -10.90 -58.73 -24.82
CA ARG A 3 -9.61 -58.96 -24.10
C ARG A 3 -8.63 -57.87 -24.64
N LYS A 4 -7.57 -57.53 -23.87
CA LYS A 4 -6.29 -56.83 -24.24
C LYS A 4 -6.29 -55.29 -24.12
N LEU A 5 -5.54 -54.56 -23.28
CA LEU A 5 -4.34 -54.78 -22.43
C LEU A 5 -3.03 -55.17 -23.13
N PHE A 6 -2.03 -54.27 -22.98
CA PHE A 6 -0.56 -54.38 -23.06
C PHE A 6 0.10 -54.52 -24.46
N TRP A 7 1.31 -54.05 -24.80
CA TRP A 7 2.52 -53.43 -24.16
C TRP A 7 3.40 -52.84 -25.32
N ILE A 8 4.39 -51.95 -25.15
CA ILE A 8 5.74 -52.16 -24.59
C ILE A 8 6.45 -50.80 -24.34
N CYS A 9 7.15 -50.73 -23.21
CA CYS A 9 8.03 -49.68 -22.70
C CYS A 9 9.53 -49.93 -22.99
N ALA A 10 10.34 -48.94 -22.57
CA ALA A 10 11.71 -49.01 -21.99
C ALA A 10 12.87 -48.71 -22.97
N VAL A 11 13.96 -48.02 -22.61
CA VAL A 11 14.80 -47.96 -21.38
C VAL A 11 15.54 -46.59 -21.42
N ALA A 12 15.75 -45.79 -20.35
CA ALA A 12 16.69 -46.06 -19.27
C ALA A 12 16.47 -45.19 -18.02
N MET A 13 16.24 -45.86 -16.89
CA MET A 13 16.61 -45.42 -15.55
C MET A 13 17.67 -46.41 -15.03
N GLY A 14 18.60 -45.93 -14.21
CA GLY A 14 19.45 -46.73 -13.33
C GLY A 14 19.52 -46.06 -11.95
N MET A 15 18.95 -46.74 -10.94
CA MET A 15 19.01 -46.45 -9.50
C MET A 15 20.40 -46.89 -8.93
N SER A 16 20.82 -46.68 -7.68
CA SER A 16 20.14 -46.82 -6.38
C SER A 16 21.13 -46.56 -5.21
N ALA A 17 20.66 -46.10 -4.04
CA ALA A 17 20.75 -46.82 -2.76
C ALA A 17 20.14 -46.02 -1.57
N PHE A 18 19.23 -46.68 -0.84
CA PHE A 18 18.68 -46.32 0.49
C PHE A 18 19.43 -47.09 1.60
N PRO A 19 19.20 -46.75 2.89
CA PRO A 19 18.49 -47.74 3.73
C PRO A 19 17.43 -47.19 4.72
N SER A 20 16.31 -47.93 4.76
CA SER A 20 15.35 -48.36 5.81
C SER A 20 15.79 -48.39 7.30
N PHE A 21 14.96 -48.45 8.38
CA PHE A 21 13.51 -48.54 8.68
C PHE A 21 13.25 -48.28 10.20
N MET A 22 11.94 -48.16 10.59
CA MET A 22 11.29 -48.37 11.93
C MET A 22 11.34 -47.27 13.02
N THR A 23 10.33 -46.98 13.87
CA THR A 23 8.87 -47.25 13.99
C THR A 23 8.27 -46.37 15.12
N GLN A 24 7.02 -45.91 14.95
CA GLN A 24 5.94 -45.57 15.93
C GLN A 24 6.23 -44.89 17.29
N ALA A 25 5.55 -43.75 17.57
CA ALA A 25 4.30 -43.69 18.35
C ALA A 25 3.84 -42.22 18.61
N THR A 26 2.52 -42.02 18.57
CA THR A 26 1.77 -40.78 18.89
C THR A 26 1.28 -40.80 20.37
N PRO A 27 0.43 -39.87 20.85
CA PRO A 27 0.81 -38.81 21.79
C PRO A 27 -0.03 -38.89 23.10
N ALA A 28 0.17 -38.00 24.07
CA ALA A 28 -0.93 -37.39 24.84
C ALA A 28 -0.49 -36.46 26.00
N THR A 29 -1.33 -35.44 26.20
CA THR A 29 -1.82 -34.87 27.47
C THR A 29 -0.98 -33.89 28.31
N GLN A 30 -1.54 -32.68 28.43
CA GLN A 30 -1.45 -31.73 29.55
C GLN A 30 -1.72 -32.42 30.90
N PRO A 31 -1.35 -31.84 32.08
CA PRO A 31 -2.31 -30.96 32.78
C PRO A 31 -1.75 -29.91 33.80
N LEU A 32 -2.59 -28.89 34.04
CA LEU A 32 -3.07 -28.26 35.30
C LEU A 32 -2.14 -27.92 36.49
N ILE A 33 -2.46 -26.76 37.09
CA ILE A 33 -1.89 -26.10 38.27
C ILE A 33 -2.90 -26.13 39.44
N ASN A 34 -2.39 -26.31 40.67
CA ASN A 34 -2.87 -25.94 42.04
C ASN A 34 -2.78 -27.14 43.02
N ALA A 35 -2.34 -27.07 44.28
CA ALA A 35 -1.85 -26.02 45.17
C ALA A 35 -1.12 -26.68 46.39
N GLU A 36 -0.10 -25.99 46.98
CA GLU A 36 0.43 -25.98 48.39
C GLU A 36 0.67 -27.27 49.23
N PRO A 37 1.43 -27.25 50.38
CA PRO A 37 2.47 -26.32 50.89
C PRO A 37 3.75 -26.99 51.49
N ALA A 38 4.80 -26.16 51.65
CA ALA A 38 5.89 -26.12 52.66
C ALA A 38 6.64 -27.38 53.18
N VAL A 39 7.98 -27.41 53.05
CA VAL A 39 8.97 -27.70 54.13
C VAL A 39 10.28 -26.92 53.90
N ALA A 40 10.92 -26.55 55.01
CA ALA A 40 11.93 -25.53 55.22
C ALA A 40 13.38 -25.78 54.73
N ALA A 41 14.03 -24.64 54.45
CA ALA A 41 15.40 -24.22 54.74
C ALA A 41 16.60 -25.01 54.20
N GLN A 42 17.39 -24.33 53.35
CA GLN A 42 18.79 -24.03 53.66
C GLN A 42 19.26 -22.76 52.93
N THR A 43 20.01 -21.97 53.68
CA THR A 43 20.57 -20.64 53.44
C THR A 43 21.58 -20.58 52.30
N GLU A 44 21.33 -19.74 51.28
CA GLU A 44 22.37 -19.18 50.41
C GLU A 44 22.11 -17.69 50.12
N GLN A 45 23.20 -16.96 49.93
CA GLN A 45 23.40 -15.55 50.21
C GLN A 45 22.64 -14.58 49.28
N ASN A 46 22.15 -13.49 49.87
CA ASN A 46 21.70 -12.28 49.18
C ASN A 46 22.75 -11.79 48.15
N PRO A 47 22.40 -11.59 46.87
CA PRO A 47 23.10 -10.62 46.04
C PRO A 47 22.75 -9.23 46.57
N GLN A 48 23.75 -8.49 47.04
CA GLN A 48 23.60 -7.09 47.43
C GLN A 48 23.08 -6.28 46.24
N VAL A 49 21.81 -5.86 46.35
CA VAL A 49 21.21 -4.80 45.54
C VAL A 49 21.87 -3.49 45.97
N GLY A 50 22.45 -2.75 45.02
CA GLY A 50 23.01 -1.43 45.28
C GLY A 50 21.94 -0.49 45.84
N GLN A 51 22.17 0.02 47.05
CA GLN A 51 21.29 0.98 47.72
C GLN A 51 21.29 2.33 46.99
N VAL A 52 20.09 2.88 46.84
CA VAL A 52 19.75 4.20 46.33
C VAL A 52 20.24 5.29 47.31
N MET A 53 20.72 6.43 46.79
CA MET A 53 20.97 7.62 47.61
C MET A 53 19.65 8.08 48.30
N PRO A 54 19.69 8.58 49.54
CA PRO A 54 18.52 9.18 50.18
C PRO A 54 18.04 10.40 49.38
N GLY A 55 16.72 10.51 49.24
CA GLY A 55 16.06 11.56 48.46
C GLY A 55 16.51 12.98 48.84
N VAL A 56 16.75 13.79 47.81
CA VAL A 56 16.82 15.25 47.96
C VAL A 56 15.45 15.72 48.45
N GLN A 57 15.41 16.30 49.65
CA GLN A 57 14.25 17.04 50.15
C GLN A 57 14.12 18.33 49.34
N GLY A 58 13.00 18.49 48.63
CA GLY A 58 12.71 19.74 47.94
C GLY A 58 11.65 19.61 46.85
N ALA A 59 10.40 19.46 47.26
CA ALA A 59 9.27 19.88 46.44
C ALA A 59 8.13 20.22 47.40
N ASP A 60 7.91 21.52 47.63
CA ASP A 60 6.69 22.00 48.26
C ASP A 60 5.51 21.56 47.39
N ALA A 61 4.81 20.52 47.84
CA ALA A 61 3.60 20.05 47.18
C ALA A 61 2.56 21.19 47.18
N PRO A 62 1.78 21.34 46.10
CA PRO A 62 0.70 22.33 46.07
C PRO A 62 -0.22 22.14 47.30
N VAL A 63 -0.71 23.24 47.87
CA VAL A 63 -1.65 23.20 49.01
C VAL A 63 -2.95 22.59 48.50
N VAL A 64 -3.13 21.28 48.69
CA VAL A 64 -4.35 20.57 48.31
C VAL A 64 -5.20 20.28 49.54
N ALA A 65 -6.52 20.36 49.39
CA ALA A 65 -7.50 20.24 50.47
C ALA A 65 -7.27 18.95 51.28
N GLN A 66 -7.17 19.06 52.61
CA GLN A 66 -6.74 17.96 53.49
C GLN A 66 -7.61 16.69 53.50
N ASN A 67 -8.73 16.64 52.76
CA ASN A 67 -9.71 15.52 52.79
C ASN A 67 -10.34 15.19 51.41
N GLY A 68 -9.69 15.53 50.28
CA GLY A 68 -10.21 15.15 48.96
C GLY A 68 -9.94 13.68 48.63
N PRO A 69 -10.82 12.99 47.87
CA PRO A 69 -10.56 11.65 47.38
C PRO A 69 -9.24 11.62 46.59
N SER A 70 -8.35 10.69 46.95
CA SER A 70 -7.07 10.49 46.29
C SER A 70 -6.96 9.07 45.75
N ARG A 71 -6.25 8.91 44.63
CA ARG A 71 -5.93 7.60 44.04
C ARG A 71 -4.48 7.54 43.61
N ASP A 72 -3.83 6.42 43.90
CA ASP A 72 -2.49 6.13 43.40
C ASP A 72 -2.58 5.42 42.04
N VAL A 73 -1.75 5.85 41.11
CA VAL A 73 -1.73 5.37 39.73
C VAL A 73 -0.29 5.12 39.33
N LYS A 74 -0.03 3.92 38.81
CA LYS A 74 1.26 3.57 38.23
C LYS A 74 1.15 3.56 36.71
N LEU A 75 1.82 4.49 36.05
CA LEU A 75 1.94 4.55 34.60
C LEU A 75 3.23 3.86 34.18
N THR A 76 3.13 2.66 33.64
CA THR A 76 4.31 1.88 33.21
C THR A 76 4.78 2.31 31.83
N PHE A 77 6.08 2.27 31.56
CA PHE A 77 6.61 2.60 30.22
C PHE A 77 6.08 1.64 29.15
N ALA A 78 5.75 0.41 29.52
CA ALA A 78 5.05 -0.52 28.63
C ALA A 78 3.69 0.02 28.12
N GLN A 79 3.05 0.95 28.83
CA GLN A 79 1.78 1.58 28.46
C GLN A 79 1.95 2.97 27.83
N ILE A 80 2.88 3.79 28.33
CA ILE A 80 2.99 5.21 27.95
C ILE A 80 4.20 5.56 27.07
N ALA A 81 5.16 4.65 26.90
CA ALA A 81 6.28 4.87 25.99
C ALA A 81 5.95 4.32 24.59
N PRO A 82 6.56 4.87 23.52
CA PRO A 82 6.38 4.34 22.16
C PRO A 82 6.68 2.82 22.09
N PRO A 83 5.89 2.02 21.34
CA PRO A 83 6.16 0.59 21.18
C PRO A 83 7.61 0.35 20.73
N PRO A 84 8.37 -0.56 21.38
CA PRO A 84 7.94 -1.66 22.25
C PRO A 84 7.80 -1.35 23.75
N GLY A 85 7.87 -0.08 24.17
CA GLY A 85 7.78 0.34 25.57
C GLY A 85 9.13 0.34 26.31
N SER A 86 10.23 0.10 25.60
CA SER A 86 11.62 0.30 26.04
C SER A 86 12.30 1.26 25.06
N MET A 87 13.33 1.97 25.53
CA MET A 87 14.06 2.92 24.68
C MET A 87 15.55 2.73 24.84
N VAL A 88 16.27 2.69 23.71
CA VAL A 88 17.73 2.65 23.69
C VAL A 88 18.20 4.04 23.31
N LEU A 89 18.75 4.76 24.29
CA LEU A 89 19.36 6.06 24.08
C LEU A 89 20.78 5.85 23.56
N ARG A 90 21.16 6.55 22.48
CA ARG A 90 22.47 6.42 21.83
C ARG A 90 23.16 7.78 21.72
N GLY A 91 24.47 7.82 21.47
CA GLY A 91 25.15 9.11 21.27
C GLY A 91 24.57 9.98 20.14
N ILE A 92 24.13 9.36 19.05
CA ILE A 92 23.46 10.04 17.91
C ILE A 92 21.96 10.31 18.10
N ASN A 93 21.32 9.59 19.04
CA ASN A 93 19.93 9.79 19.42
C ASN A 93 19.81 9.72 20.95
N PRO A 94 20.26 10.78 21.65
CA PRO A 94 20.37 10.75 23.11
C PRO A 94 19.04 10.94 23.82
N ASN A 95 17.98 11.32 23.09
CA ASN A 95 16.70 11.69 23.67
C ASN A 95 15.69 10.54 23.57
N GLY A 96 15.04 10.25 24.69
CA GLY A 96 13.81 9.47 24.74
C GLY A 96 12.73 10.28 25.46
N SER A 97 11.47 10.10 25.11
CA SER A 97 10.39 10.76 25.83
C SER A 97 9.17 9.88 26.00
N ILE A 98 8.46 10.14 27.09
CA ILE A 98 7.14 9.57 27.39
C ILE A 98 6.18 10.72 27.64
N GLU A 99 4.91 10.48 27.37
CA GLU A 99 3.87 11.51 27.47
C GLU A 99 2.70 10.98 28.30
N PHE A 100 2.11 11.85 29.12
CA PHE A 100 0.90 11.54 29.87
C PHE A 100 0.03 12.79 30.04
N GLY A 101 -1.29 12.61 29.92
CA GLY A 101 -2.26 13.67 30.16
C GLY A 101 -2.72 13.71 31.62
N MET A 102 -3.25 14.87 32.02
CA MET A 102 -3.91 15.07 33.30
C MET A 102 -5.35 15.55 33.06
N ARG A 103 -6.30 15.00 33.81
CA ARG A 103 -7.68 15.47 33.77
C ARG A 103 -7.80 16.83 34.43
N SER A 104 -8.71 17.65 33.93
CA SER A 104 -8.96 19.01 34.41
C SER A 104 -9.64 19.06 35.79
N ASP A 105 -10.26 17.96 36.21
CA ASP A 105 -10.89 17.76 37.52
C ASP A 105 -9.99 17.04 38.54
N GLU A 106 -8.71 16.82 38.21
CA GLU A 106 -7.72 16.19 39.10
C GLU A 106 -6.44 17.04 39.18
N VAL A 107 -5.70 16.89 40.29
CA VAL A 107 -4.36 17.45 40.44
C VAL A 107 -3.42 16.38 40.96
N VAL A 108 -2.17 16.38 40.48
CA VAL A 108 -1.13 15.49 41.01
C VAL A 108 -0.54 16.09 42.28
N THR A 109 -0.55 15.31 43.36
CA THR A 109 0.00 15.69 44.67
C THR A 109 1.37 15.11 44.94
N LYS A 110 1.67 13.96 44.35
CA LYS A 110 2.96 13.26 44.42
C LYS A 110 3.27 12.63 43.08
N ALA A 111 4.53 12.69 42.68
CA ALA A 111 5.03 12.04 41.48
C ALA A 111 6.43 11.47 41.73
N MET A 112 6.63 10.20 41.36
CA MET A 112 7.90 9.49 41.51
C MET A 112 8.21 8.73 40.23
N LEU A 113 9.34 9.05 39.60
CA LEU A 113 9.83 8.34 38.44
C LEU A 113 10.71 7.16 38.89
N ASN A 114 10.30 5.95 38.53
CA ASN A 114 11.07 4.73 38.73
C ASN A 114 11.69 4.29 37.39
N LEU A 115 13.01 4.29 37.30
CA LEU A 115 13.74 3.89 36.09
C LEU A 115 14.47 2.56 36.32
N GLU A 116 14.26 1.61 35.42
CA GLU A 116 15.18 0.48 35.21
C GLU A 116 16.01 0.79 33.96
N TYR A 117 17.33 0.89 34.09
CA TYR A 117 18.20 1.12 32.95
C TYR A 117 19.51 0.34 33.03
N THR A 118 20.12 0.09 31.87
CA THR A 118 21.40 -0.59 31.72
C THR A 118 22.36 0.31 30.93
N PRO A 119 23.40 0.87 31.56
CA PRO A 119 24.43 1.63 30.86
C PRO A 119 25.42 0.69 30.15
N SER A 120 25.97 1.13 29.02
CA SER A 120 27.01 0.39 28.30
C SER A 120 28.26 0.13 29.16
N PRO A 121 28.88 -1.07 29.09
CA PRO A 121 30.12 -1.38 29.82
C PRO A 121 31.30 -0.45 29.51
N SER A 122 31.25 0.24 28.37
CA SER A 122 32.33 1.10 27.88
C SER A 122 32.22 2.56 28.30
N LEU A 123 31.18 2.93 29.07
CA LEU A 123 31.01 4.32 29.51
C LEU A 123 32.00 4.69 30.61
N LEU A 124 32.45 5.94 30.60
CA LEU A 124 33.23 6.56 31.65
C LEU A 124 32.31 6.91 32.83
N PRO A 125 32.52 6.31 34.01
CA PRO A 125 31.74 6.64 35.21
C PRO A 125 31.87 8.12 35.59
N VAL A 126 30.85 8.67 36.24
CA VAL A 126 30.73 10.06 36.71
C VAL A 126 30.61 11.09 35.58
N GLN A 127 31.33 10.94 34.47
CA GLN A 127 31.18 11.80 33.29
C GLN A 127 29.90 11.49 32.51
N SER A 128 29.58 10.19 32.35
CA SER A 128 28.34 9.77 31.70
C SER A 128 27.15 9.93 32.64
N GLN A 129 26.07 10.53 32.15
CA GLN A 129 24.88 10.85 32.95
C GLN A 129 23.58 10.75 32.14
N LEU A 130 22.49 10.50 32.84
CA LEU A 130 21.13 10.57 32.32
C LEU A 130 20.41 11.75 32.95
N LYS A 131 20.03 12.75 32.15
CA LYS A 131 19.22 13.88 32.61
C LYS A 131 17.74 13.56 32.43
N VAL A 132 16.92 14.01 33.37
CA VAL A 132 15.47 13.85 33.36
C VAL A 132 14.82 15.22 33.35
N TYR A 133 14.01 15.51 32.34
CA TYR A 133 13.22 16.73 32.23
C TYR A 133 11.73 16.42 32.31
N LEU A 134 10.95 17.32 32.88
CA LEU A 134 9.49 17.36 32.81
C LEU A 134 9.09 18.69 32.18
N ASN A 135 8.40 18.66 31.03
CA ASN A 135 7.95 19.87 30.33
C ASN A 135 9.09 20.89 30.13
N ASP A 136 10.24 20.38 29.68
CA ASP A 136 11.50 21.11 29.46
C ASP A 136 12.20 21.66 30.71
N GLU A 137 11.67 21.41 31.90
CA GLU A 137 12.32 21.73 33.19
C GLU A 137 13.14 20.55 33.72
N LEU A 138 14.39 20.79 34.12
CA LEU A 138 15.30 19.75 34.60
C LEU A 138 14.90 19.28 36.01
N MET A 139 14.44 18.04 36.13
CA MET A 139 14.06 17.43 37.41
C MET A 139 15.27 16.86 38.17
N GLY A 140 16.24 16.31 37.45
CA GLY A 140 17.44 15.75 38.07
C GLY A 140 18.40 15.11 37.07
N VAL A 141 19.57 14.73 37.58
CA VAL A 141 20.65 14.11 36.80
C VAL A 141 21.12 12.86 37.52
N LEU A 142 21.16 11.73 36.81
CA LEU A 142 21.61 10.44 37.32
C LEU A 142 23.00 10.12 36.73
N PRO A 143 24.09 10.25 37.52
CA PRO A 143 25.42 9.88 37.06
C PRO A 143 25.55 8.35 36.99
N VAL A 144 26.25 7.86 35.96
CA VAL A 144 26.58 6.44 35.81
C VAL A 144 27.77 6.09 36.69
N THR A 145 27.67 5.07 37.54
CA THR A 145 28.78 4.60 38.40
C THR A 145 29.45 3.35 37.83
N LYS A 146 30.66 3.05 38.32
CA LYS A 146 31.47 1.92 37.85
C LYS A 146 30.78 0.56 38.06
N GLU A 147 30.00 0.43 39.13
CA GLU A 147 29.32 -0.80 39.53
C GLU A 147 28.11 -1.11 38.63
N GLN A 148 27.56 -0.09 37.98
CA GLN A 148 26.36 -0.14 37.13
C GLN A 148 26.66 -0.56 35.69
N LEU A 149 27.90 -0.37 35.23
CA LEU A 149 28.33 -0.66 33.85
C LEU A 149 27.98 -2.09 33.42
N GLY A 150 27.18 -2.23 32.36
CA GLY A 150 26.72 -3.50 31.82
C GLY A 150 25.68 -4.25 32.68
N LYS A 151 25.19 -3.64 33.77
CA LYS A 151 24.22 -4.26 34.69
C LYS A 151 22.92 -3.48 34.75
N LYS A 152 21.83 -4.21 34.96
CA LYS A 152 20.52 -3.61 35.24
C LYS A 152 20.59 -2.82 36.54
N THR A 153 20.20 -1.56 36.46
CA THR A 153 20.23 -0.59 37.56
C THR A 153 18.83 -0.01 37.76
N LEU A 154 18.45 0.20 39.02
CA LEU A 154 17.20 0.86 39.40
C LEU A 154 17.50 2.24 39.98
N ALA A 155 16.75 3.25 39.57
CA ALA A 155 16.80 4.59 40.15
C ALA A 155 15.38 5.10 40.42
N GLN A 156 15.22 5.83 41.52
CA GLN A 156 14.00 6.55 41.85
C GLN A 156 14.31 8.04 41.88
N MET A 157 13.48 8.83 41.22
CA MET A 157 13.62 10.27 41.16
C MET A 157 12.28 10.94 41.48
N PRO A 158 12.21 11.77 42.55
CA PRO A 158 11.01 12.56 42.79
C PRO A 158 10.82 13.57 41.65
N ILE A 159 9.59 13.65 41.15
CA ILE A 159 9.21 14.62 40.14
C ILE A 159 8.38 15.69 40.83
N ASN A 160 8.71 16.96 40.62
CA ASN A 160 7.98 18.05 41.25
C ASN A 160 6.60 18.23 40.58
N PRO A 161 5.48 18.00 41.30
CA PRO A 161 4.14 18.07 40.72
C PRO A 161 3.76 19.47 40.22
N LEU A 162 4.43 20.54 40.66
CA LEU A 162 4.13 21.92 40.24
C LEU A 162 4.38 22.16 38.74
N PHE A 163 5.24 21.37 38.10
CA PHE A 163 5.49 21.45 36.66
C PHE A 163 4.56 20.56 35.85
N ILE A 164 3.67 19.80 36.49
CA ILE A 164 2.66 18.99 35.81
C ILE A 164 1.53 19.91 35.35
N THR A 165 1.31 19.94 34.04
CA THR A 165 0.25 20.69 33.38
C THR A 165 -0.78 19.73 32.77
N ASP A 166 -1.61 20.23 31.86
CA ASP A 166 -2.64 19.44 31.17
C ASP A 166 -2.05 18.29 30.33
N PHE A 167 -0.92 18.54 29.66
CA PHE A 167 -0.19 17.56 28.86
C PHE A 167 1.28 17.58 29.27
N ASN A 168 1.81 16.41 29.60
CA ASN A 168 3.11 16.31 30.24
C ASN A 168 4.04 15.43 29.42
N ARG A 169 5.27 15.90 29.22
CA ARG A 169 6.33 15.17 28.57
C ARG A 169 7.50 14.99 29.53
N VAL A 170 7.82 13.74 29.85
CA VAL A 170 9.07 13.41 30.55
C VAL A 170 10.11 13.04 29.49
N ARG A 171 11.17 13.84 29.39
CA ARG A 171 12.26 13.65 28.45
C ARG A 171 13.50 13.14 29.18
N LEU A 172 14.03 12.01 28.73
CA LEU A 172 15.28 11.43 29.16
C LEU A 172 16.36 11.83 28.14
N GLU A 173 17.45 12.42 28.60
CA GLU A 173 18.56 12.85 27.75
C GLU A 173 19.85 12.17 28.23
N PHE A 174 20.38 11.27 27.41
CA PHE A 174 21.63 10.58 27.65
C PHE A 174 22.82 11.42 27.22
N VAL A 175 23.73 11.69 28.16
CA VAL A 175 25.03 12.27 27.89
C VAL A 175 26.08 11.20 28.19
N GLY A 176 26.57 10.54 27.15
CA GLY A 176 27.51 9.43 27.27
C GLY A 176 28.91 9.82 26.83
N HIS A 177 29.90 9.38 27.59
CA HIS A 177 31.32 9.49 27.28
C HIS A 177 31.96 8.09 27.40
N TYR A 178 32.77 7.67 26.44
CA TYR A 178 33.52 6.41 26.46
C TYR A 178 35.05 6.61 26.42
N GLN A 179 35.52 7.83 26.17
CA GLN A 179 36.93 8.21 26.18
C GLN A 179 37.09 9.71 26.47
N ASP A 180 38.16 10.12 27.16
CA ASP A 180 38.28 11.51 27.61
C ASP A 180 38.51 12.54 26.48
N VAL A 181 38.98 12.11 25.30
CA VAL A 181 39.34 12.99 24.17
C VAL A 181 38.96 12.35 22.83
N CYS A 182 38.54 13.17 21.85
CA CYS A 182 38.23 12.77 20.46
C CYS A 182 37.09 11.75 20.28
N GLU A 183 36.05 11.82 21.11
CA GLU A 183 34.90 10.91 21.03
C GLU A 183 34.20 10.94 19.67
N ASN A 184 33.81 9.76 19.19
CA ASN A 184 32.87 9.65 18.08
C ASN A 184 31.43 9.49 18.63
N PRO A 185 30.53 10.48 18.44
CA PRO A 185 29.14 10.39 18.89
C PRO A 185 28.36 9.19 18.30
N ALA A 186 28.76 8.69 17.14
CA ALA A 186 28.17 7.51 16.49
C ALA A 186 28.76 6.17 16.95
N SER A 187 29.64 6.17 17.97
CA SER A 187 30.19 4.92 18.49
C SER A 187 29.06 3.99 18.96
N THR A 188 29.09 2.74 18.50
CA THR A 188 28.13 1.70 18.94
C THR A 188 28.28 1.36 20.42
N THR A 189 29.34 1.82 21.07
CA THR A 189 29.57 1.68 22.52
C THR A 189 28.82 2.72 23.35
N LEU A 190 28.33 3.82 22.75
CA LEU A 190 27.56 4.86 23.43
C LEU A 190 26.08 4.51 23.43
N TRP A 191 25.66 3.73 24.42
CA TRP A 191 24.25 3.38 24.62
C TRP A 191 23.85 3.29 26.10
N LEU A 192 22.57 3.57 26.36
CA LEU A 192 21.88 3.36 27.62
C LEU A 192 20.48 2.80 27.32
N ASP A 193 20.19 1.59 27.78
CA ASP A 193 18.91 0.91 27.56
C ASP A 193 17.99 1.15 28.75
N VAL A 194 16.83 1.80 28.53
CA VAL A 194 15.79 2.00 29.54
C VAL A 194 14.70 0.95 29.37
N GLY A 195 14.55 0.11 30.39
CA GLY A 195 13.69 -1.06 30.39
C GLY A 195 12.21 -0.75 30.56
N ARG A 196 11.38 -1.68 30.08
CA ARG A 196 9.90 -1.61 30.10
C ARG A 196 9.27 -1.59 31.50
N SER A 197 10.01 -2.04 32.51
CA SER A 197 9.63 -2.06 33.92
C SER A 197 9.68 -0.68 34.58
N SER A 198 10.28 0.31 33.91
CA SER A 198 10.23 1.72 34.32
C SER A 198 8.79 2.23 34.37
N GLY A 199 8.53 3.24 35.18
CA GLY A 199 7.20 3.82 35.32
C GLY A 199 7.15 5.05 36.20
N LEU A 200 6.04 5.76 36.12
CA LEU A 200 5.73 6.94 36.92
C LEU A 200 4.63 6.59 37.93
N ASP A 201 4.94 6.69 39.21
CA ASP A 201 3.97 6.54 40.28
C ASP A 201 3.41 7.94 40.62
N LEU A 202 2.11 8.12 40.44
CA LEU A 202 1.40 9.38 40.62
C LEU A 202 0.29 9.23 41.66
N THR A 203 0.16 10.20 42.56
CA THR A 203 -1.02 10.33 43.44
C THR A 203 -1.89 11.47 42.93
N TYR A 204 -3.04 11.12 42.36
CA TYR A 204 -4.04 12.09 41.92
C TYR A 204 -5.00 12.42 43.05
N GLN A 205 -5.38 13.69 43.17
CA GLN A 205 -6.44 14.14 44.06
C GLN A 205 -7.56 14.78 43.23
N THR A 206 -8.79 14.32 43.45
CA THR A 206 -9.98 14.84 42.75
C THR A 206 -10.36 16.22 43.30
N LEU A 207 -10.71 17.14 42.41
CA LEU A 207 -11.14 18.49 42.74
C LEU A 207 -12.67 18.58 42.82
N ASN A 208 -13.19 19.32 43.79
CA ASN A 208 -14.60 19.67 43.84
C ASN A 208 -14.87 20.84 42.86
N VAL A 209 -15.15 20.51 41.60
CA VAL A 209 -15.43 21.50 40.56
C VAL A 209 -16.80 22.16 40.78
N LYS A 210 -16.98 23.41 40.36
CA LYS A 210 -18.31 24.05 40.42
C LYS A 210 -19.23 23.46 39.35
N ASN A 211 -20.54 23.56 39.57
CA ASN A 211 -21.50 23.24 38.52
C ASN A 211 -21.45 24.39 37.49
N ASP A 212 -20.80 24.15 36.36
CA ASP A 212 -20.76 25.12 35.27
C ASP A 212 -20.61 24.40 33.94
N LEU A 213 -21.64 24.50 33.10
CA LEU A 213 -21.67 23.91 31.77
C LEU A 213 -20.73 24.63 30.80
N SER A 214 -20.15 25.79 31.14
CA SER A 214 -19.16 26.48 30.30
C SER A 214 -17.91 25.65 30.00
N HIS A 215 -17.61 24.66 30.86
CA HIS A 215 -16.52 23.70 30.68
C HIS A 215 -16.96 22.35 30.08
N PHE A 216 -18.24 22.21 29.72
CA PHE A 216 -18.77 20.99 29.11
C PHE A 216 -17.96 20.62 27.84
N PRO A 217 -17.50 19.36 27.69
CA PRO A 217 -17.95 18.16 28.38
C PRO A 217 -17.25 17.76 29.70
N VAL A 218 -16.31 18.56 30.22
CA VAL A 218 -15.67 18.25 31.52
C VAL A 218 -16.71 18.39 32.64
N PRO A 219 -16.81 17.45 33.60
CA PRO A 219 -15.93 16.30 33.85
C PRO A 219 -16.40 14.95 33.25
N PHE A 220 -17.46 14.93 32.45
CA PHE A 220 -18.04 13.72 31.85
C PHE A 220 -17.16 13.13 30.75
N PHE A 221 -16.47 13.98 29.99
CA PHE A 221 -15.41 13.59 29.06
C PHE A 221 -14.31 14.64 29.07
N ASP A 222 -13.07 14.21 29.22
CA ASP A 222 -11.89 15.07 29.13
C ASP A 222 -10.97 14.56 28.01
N PRO A 223 -10.69 15.37 26.97
CA PRO A 223 -9.82 14.97 25.87
C PRO A 223 -8.38 14.65 26.30
N ARG A 224 -7.98 15.05 27.51
CA ARG A 224 -6.65 14.81 28.11
C ARG A 224 -6.55 13.45 28.81
N ASP A 225 -7.68 12.77 29.05
CA ASP A 225 -7.70 11.41 29.61
C ASP A 225 -7.51 10.38 28.50
N ASN A 226 -6.49 9.53 28.60
CA ASN A 226 -6.19 8.50 27.60
C ASN A 226 -6.87 7.15 27.88
N ARG A 227 -7.67 7.04 28.95
CA ARG A 227 -8.41 5.83 29.29
C ARG A 227 -9.71 5.72 28.49
N THR A 228 -10.28 4.52 28.48
CA THR A 228 -11.63 4.27 27.98
C THR A 228 -12.65 5.15 28.71
N ASN A 229 -13.52 5.80 27.95
CA ASN A 229 -14.55 6.67 28.52
C ASN A 229 -15.70 5.81 29.07
N THR A 230 -15.72 5.59 30.39
CA THR A 230 -16.79 4.86 31.08
C THR A 230 -17.75 5.84 31.75
N LEU A 231 -18.93 6.03 31.14
CA LEU A 231 -19.90 7.05 31.53
C LEU A 231 -21.29 6.42 31.76
N PRO A 232 -21.72 6.20 33.02
CA PRO A 232 -23.03 5.62 33.31
C PRO A 232 -24.19 6.48 32.81
N MET A 233 -25.22 5.82 32.31
CA MET A 233 -26.44 6.39 31.74
C MET A 233 -27.62 5.94 32.60
N VAL A 234 -28.22 6.89 33.33
CA VAL A 234 -29.21 6.61 34.38
C VAL A 234 -30.61 6.97 33.91
N PHE A 235 -31.55 6.05 34.14
CA PHE A 235 -32.97 6.21 33.82
C PHE A 235 -33.83 5.91 35.06
N ALA A 236 -35.09 6.36 35.06
CA ALA A 236 -36.04 6.03 36.13
C ALA A 236 -36.46 4.54 36.14
N GLY A 237 -36.32 3.86 35.00
CA GLY A 237 -36.69 2.47 34.75
C GLY A 237 -36.43 2.15 33.27
N ALA A 238 -37.06 1.10 32.73
CA ALA A 238 -36.96 0.78 31.31
C ALA A 238 -37.44 1.97 30.43
N PRO A 239 -36.57 2.56 29.59
CA PRO A 239 -36.90 3.75 28.82
C PRO A 239 -37.84 3.41 27.66
N ASP A 240 -38.74 4.33 27.33
CA ASP A 240 -39.53 4.26 26.09
C ASP A 240 -38.68 4.65 24.86
N VAL A 241 -39.27 4.50 23.67
CA VAL A 241 -38.60 4.76 22.39
C VAL A 241 -38.01 6.18 22.32
N GLY A 242 -38.70 7.19 22.89
CA GLY A 242 -38.23 8.56 22.89
C GLY A 242 -36.97 8.75 23.74
N LEU A 243 -36.97 8.23 24.97
CA LEU A 243 -35.78 8.23 25.83
C LEU A 243 -34.64 7.37 25.25
N GLN A 244 -34.95 6.23 24.64
CA GLN A 244 -33.96 5.38 23.96
C GLN A 244 -33.25 6.14 22.84
N GLN A 245 -34.00 6.84 21.99
CA GLN A 245 -33.43 7.63 20.89
C GLN A 245 -32.62 8.82 21.41
N ALA A 246 -33.12 9.55 22.40
CA ALA A 246 -32.41 10.71 22.96
C ALA A 246 -31.09 10.31 23.64
N SER A 247 -31.10 9.22 24.41
CA SER A 247 -29.87 8.71 25.04
C SER A 247 -28.88 8.14 24.02
N ALA A 248 -29.35 7.48 22.96
CA ALA A 248 -28.48 7.04 21.86
C ALA A 248 -27.78 8.21 21.14
N ILE A 249 -28.46 9.35 20.98
CA ILE A 249 -27.85 10.57 20.42
C ILE A 249 -26.73 11.07 21.34
N VAL A 250 -26.97 11.16 22.65
CA VAL A 250 -25.93 11.60 23.62
C VAL A 250 -24.76 10.61 23.65
N ALA A 251 -25.02 9.31 23.64
CA ALA A 251 -23.99 8.27 23.59
C ALA A 251 -23.15 8.34 22.31
N SER A 252 -23.77 8.53 21.14
CA SER A 252 -23.04 8.73 19.87
C SER A 252 -22.15 9.96 19.89
N TRP A 253 -22.59 11.04 20.56
CA TRP A 253 -21.80 12.25 20.68
C TRP A 253 -20.56 12.04 21.54
N PHE A 254 -20.70 11.42 22.72
CA PHE A 254 -19.55 11.03 23.53
C PHE A 254 -18.65 10.03 22.81
N GLY A 255 -19.22 9.06 22.10
CA GLY A 255 -18.48 8.11 21.26
C GLY A 255 -17.63 8.81 20.19
N SER A 256 -18.19 9.80 19.49
CA SER A 256 -17.46 10.60 18.49
C SER A 256 -16.26 11.36 19.04
N ARG A 257 -16.22 11.60 20.36
CA ARG A 257 -15.08 12.23 21.07
C ARG A 257 -14.09 11.20 21.63
N SER A 258 -14.55 10.01 21.99
CA SER A 258 -13.71 8.94 22.55
C SER A 258 -12.68 8.41 21.54
N GLY A 259 -13.02 8.32 20.25
CA GLY A 259 -12.10 7.89 19.19
C GLY A 259 -11.49 6.51 19.47
N TRP A 260 -10.16 6.41 19.44
CA TRP A 260 -9.42 5.15 19.65
C TRP A 260 -9.45 4.63 21.10
N ARG A 261 -9.75 5.50 22.09
CA ARG A 261 -9.74 5.14 23.52
C ARG A 261 -10.83 4.14 23.90
N GLY A 262 -11.85 4.04 23.06
CA GLY A 262 -13.07 3.28 23.33
C GLY A 262 -14.01 3.98 24.31
N GLN A 263 -15.22 3.45 24.38
CA GLN A 263 -16.30 3.95 25.22
C GLN A 263 -17.05 2.79 25.87
N ASN A 264 -17.55 3.03 27.07
CA ASN A 264 -18.50 2.15 27.72
C ASN A 264 -19.58 3.00 28.39
N PHE A 265 -20.85 2.68 28.15
CA PHE A 265 -22.00 3.41 28.69
C PHE A 265 -22.89 2.52 29.57
N PRO A 266 -22.42 2.13 30.79
CA PRO A 266 -23.19 1.29 31.69
C PRO A 266 -24.58 1.87 31.97
N VAL A 267 -25.62 1.04 31.91
CA VAL A 267 -26.99 1.51 32.14
C VAL A 267 -27.44 1.19 33.56
N LEU A 268 -28.02 2.19 34.22
CA LEU A 268 -28.55 2.06 35.58
C LEU A 268 -30.02 2.47 35.63
N TYR A 269 -30.87 1.61 36.18
CA TYR A 269 -32.28 1.91 36.41
C TYR A 269 -32.53 2.24 37.88
N ASN A 270 -32.96 3.48 38.11
CA ASN A 270 -33.29 4.03 39.43
C ASN A 270 -32.20 3.83 40.49
N GLN A 271 -30.93 3.83 40.06
CA GLN A 271 -29.78 3.64 40.91
C GLN A 271 -28.87 4.86 40.84
N LEU A 272 -28.29 5.21 41.99
CA LEU A 272 -27.37 6.32 42.08
C LEU A 272 -25.96 5.85 41.64
N PRO A 273 -25.32 6.52 40.66
CA PRO A 273 -24.04 6.07 40.09
C PRO A 273 -22.86 6.37 41.02
N ASP A 274 -21.81 5.56 40.96
CA ASP A 274 -20.58 5.72 41.76
C ASP A 274 -19.60 6.78 41.21
N ARG A 275 -19.88 7.34 40.03
CA ARG A 275 -19.01 8.22 39.24
C ARG A 275 -19.82 9.21 38.41
N ASN A 276 -19.13 10.11 37.71
CA ASN A 276 -19.79 11.10 36.84
C ASN A 276 -20.70 10.39 35.84
N ALA A 277 -21.94 10.85 35.69
CA ALA A 277 -22.96 10.14 34.93
C ALA A 277 -23.95 11.09 34.23
N ILE A 278 -24.65 10.57 33.25
CA ILE A 278 -25.74 11.28 32.55
C ILE A 278 -27.07 10.71 33.05
N VAL A 279 -27.99 11.57 33.46
CA VAL A 279 -29.31 11.20 33.95
C VAL A 279 -30.36 11.71 32.98
N PHE A 280 -31.19 10.81 32.46
CA PHE A 280 -32.32 11.16 31.60
C PHE A 280 -33.60 11.18 32.44
N ALA A 281 -34.32 12.30 32.41
CA ALA A 281 -35.52 12.49 33.19
C ALA A 281 -36.59 13.29 32.44
N THR A 282 -37.85 12.94 32.66
CA THR A 282 -39.02 13.79 32.37
C THR A 282 -39.74 14.13 33.67
N ASN A 283 -40.68 15.08 33.62
CA ASN A 283 -41.41 15.48 34.82
C ASN A 283 -42.15 14.29 35.46
N ASP A 284 -42.62 13.35 34.63
CA ASP A 284 -43.37 12.16 35.04
C ASP A 284 -42.47 10.94 35.28
N LYS A 285 -41.29 10.87 34.64
CA LYS A 285 -40.37 9.73 34.70
C LYS A 285 -38.97 10.21 35.10
N ARG A 286 -38.68 10.19 36.40
CA ARG A 286 -37.38 10.56 36.95
C ARG A 286 -36.93 9.62 38.07
N PRO A 287 -35.63 9.34 38.23
CA PRO A 287 -35.13 8.53 39.33
C PRO A 287 -35.51 9.09 40.69
N ASP A 288 -35.58 8.22 41.71
CA ASP A 288 -36.03 8.57 43.06
C ASP A 288 -35.18 9.67 43.70
N PHE A 289 -33.88 9.71 43.39
CA PHE A 289 -32.98 10.77 43.90
C PHE A 289 -33.23 12.14 43.25
N LEU A 290 -34.04 12.22 42.18
CA LEU A 290 -34.53 13.47 41.58
C LEU A 290 -36.02 13.72 41.86
N ARG A 291 -36.65 12.91 42.73
CA ARG A 291 -38.09 12.99 42.99
C ARG A 291 -38.54 14.36 43.50
N ASP A 292 -37.70 15.05 44.26
CA ASP A 292 -37.98 16.39 44.80
C ASP A 292 -37.42 17.53 43.93
N HIS A 293 -36.78 17.20 42.81
CA HIS A 293 -36.25 18.19 41.88
C HIS A 293 -37.41 19.00 41.25
N PRO A 294 -37.30 20.33 41.08
CA PRO A 294 -38.35 21.12 40.44
C PRO A 294 -38.69 20.61 39.04
N ALA A 295 -39.97 20.67 38.67
CA ALA A 295 -40.43 20.34 37.32
C ALA A 295 -39.95 21.40 36.32
N VAL A 296 -39.49 20.96 35.15
CA VAL A 296 -39.02 21.86 34.09
C VAL A 296 -40.18 22.29 33.18
N LYS A 297 -40.06 23.50 32.60
CA LYS A 297 -41.06 24.08 31.67
C LYS A 297 -40.61 24.09 30.21
N ALA A 298 -39.38 23.67 29.95
CA ALA A 298 -38.72 23.64 28.65
C ALA A 298 -37.65 22.53 28.66
N PRO A 299 -37.05 22.18 27.51
CA PRO A 299 -35.87 21.31 27.46
C PRO A 299 -34.70 21.94 28.21
N VAL A 300 -34.15 21.25 29.20
CA VAL A 300 -33.09 21.74 30.09
C VAL A 300 -31.94 20.74 30.14
N ILE A 301 -30.72 21.26 30.11
CA ILE A 301 -29.50 20.52 30.42
C ILE A 301 -28.93 21.15 31.68
N GLU A 302 -28.73 20.36 32.72
CA GLU A 302 -28.32 20.84 34.05
C GLU A 302 -27.19 20.00 34.62
N MET A 303 -26.21 20.65 35.25
CA MET A 303 -25.15 19.97 35.99
C MET A 303 -25.44 20.09 37.48
N ILE A 304 -25.61 18.95 38.17
CA ILE A 304 -25.83 18.90 39.61
C ILE A 304 -24.73 18.11 40.33
N ASN A 305 -24.61 18.34 41.63
CA ASN A 305 -23.78 17.50 42.50
C ASN A 305 -24.45 16.14 42.70
N HIS A 306 -23.65 15.09 42.78
CA HIS A 306 -24.13 13.81 43.27
C HIS A 306 -24.56 13.94 44.74
N PRO A 307 -25.78 13.51 45.13
CA PRO A 307 -26.38 13.78 46.44
C PRO A 307 -25.55 13.33 47.64
N GLN A 308 -24.76 12.26 47.48
CA GLN A 308 -23.95 11.67 48.55
C GLN A 308 -22.44 11.93 48.38
N ASN A 309 -22.01 12.56 47.28
CA ASN A 309 -20.58 12.74 46.97
C ASN A 309 -20.35 14.00 46.12
N PRO A 310 -19.90 15.13 46.69
CA PRO A 310 -19.77 16.38 45.95
C PRO A 310 -18.68 16.36 44.85
N TYR A 311 -17.78 15.38 44.86
CA TYR A 311 -16.74 15.21 43.84
C TYR A 311 -17.25 14.54 42.56
N VAL A 312 -18.47 14.00 42.60
CA VAL A 312 -19.13 13.37 41.45
C VAL A 312 -20.22 14.30 40.92
N LYS A 313 -20.26 14.49 39.60
CA LYS A 313 -21.25 15.32 38.90
C LYS A 313 -22.24 14.48 38.12
N LEU A 314 -23.48 14.94 38.08
CA LEU A 314 -24.53 14.35 37.26
C LEU A 314 -24.98 15.38 36.22
N LEU A 315 -24.97 15.01 34.95
CA LEU A 315 -25.59 15.80 33.88
C LEU A 315 -27.03 15.35 33.73
N VAL A 316 -27.98 16.17 34.16
CA VAL A 316 -29.40 15.90 33.99
C VAL A 316 -29.85 16.45 32.64
N VAL A 317 -30.26 15.56 31.75
CA VAL A 317 -30.96 15.89 30.50
C VAL A 317 -32.46 15.80 30.82
N PHE A 318 -33.10 16.95 30.98
CA PHE A 318 -34.43 17.08 31.53
C PHE A 318 -35.40 17.67 30.51
N GLY A 319 -36.55 17.03 30.28
CA GLY A 319 -37.64 17.56 29.47
C GLY A 319 -38.98 17.53 30.19
N ARG A 320 -39.97 18.28 29.68
CA ARG A 320 -41.37 18.07 30.11
C ARG A 320 -41.85 16.67 29.74
N ASP A 321 -41.51 16.25 28.52
CA ASP A 321 -41.87 14.99 27.88
C ASP A 321 -40.70 14.49 27.01
N ASP A 322 -40.91 13.38 26.29
CA ASP A 322 -39.89 12.74 25.45
C ASP A 322 -39.46 13.63 24.27
N LYS A 323 -40.33 14.53 23.79
CA LYS A 323 -39.99 15.46 22.69
C LYS A 323 -39.02 16.51 23.16
N ASP A 324 -39.27 17.09 24.32
CA ASP A 324 -38.34 18.03 24.96
C ASP A 324 -37.00 17.34 25.27
N LEU A 325 -37.01 16.09 25.72
CA LEU A 325 -35.80 15.32 25.99
C LEU A 325 -34.97 15.10 24.71
N LEU A 326 -35.62 14.74 23.61
CA LEU A 326 -34.98 14.60 22.30
C LEU A 326 -34.40 15.93 21.81
N GLN A 327 -35.09 17.05 22.05
CA GLN A 327 -34.59 18.39 21.74
C GLN A 327 -33.35 18.74 22.57
N ALA A 328 -33.34 18.43 23.86
CA ALA A 328 -32.17 18.63 24.73
C ALA A 328 -30.97 17.78 24.25
N ALA A 329 -31.19 16.50 23.94
CA ALA A 329 -30.15 15.60 23.42
C ALA A 329 -29.57 16.09 22.08
N LYS A 330 -30.41 16.52 21.14
CA LYS A 330 -29.95 17.12 19.88
C LYS A 330 -29.19 18.42 20.11
N GLY A 331 -29.59 19.18 21.12
CA GLY A 331 -28.89 20.38 21.58
C GLY A 331 -27.45 20.10 22.00
N ILE A 332 -27.22 19.05 22.80
CA ILE A 332 -25.87 18.58 23.17
C ILE A 332 -25.08 18.19 21.92
N ALA A 333 -25.69 17.38 21.04
CA ALA A 333 -25.02 16.81 19.89
C ALA A 333 -24.58 17.85 18.85
N GLN A 334 -25.38 18.89 18.63
CA GLN A 334 -25.13 19.89 17.58
C GLN A 334 -24.17 21.02 17.97
N GLY A 335 -23.76 21.13 19.24
CA GLY A 335 -22.67 22.01 19.68
C GLY A 335 -22.90 23.53 19.56
N ASN A 336 -24.06 23.98 19.05
CA ASN A 336 -24.39 25.41 18.87
C ASN A 336 -24.96 26.08 20.13
N ILE A 337 -24.99 25.37 21.25
CA ILE A 337 -25.51 25.90 22.52
C ILE A 337 -24.36 26.55 23.28
N LEU A 338 -24.50 27.84 23.61
CA LEU A 338 -23.65 28.51 24.57
C LEU A 338 -23.94 27.94 25.96
N PHE A 339 -23.27 26.84 26.29
CA PHE A 339 -23.33 26.27 27.62
C PHE A 339 -22.71 27.25 28.63
N ARG A 340 -23.51 27.77 29.57
CA ARG A 340 -23.05 28.69 30.62
C ARG A 340 -23.88 28.52 31.88
N GLY A 341 -23.23 28.49 33.04
CA GLY A 341 -23.88 28.35 34.33
C GLY A 341 -24.29 26.90 34.63
N GLU A 342 -25.06 26.73 35.70
CA GLU A 342 -25.47 25.40 36.20
C GLU A 342 -26.51 24.71 35.29
N SER A 343 -27.34 25.49 34.59
CA SER A 343 -28.48 25.02 33.81
C SER A 343 -28.64 25.84 32.53
N VAL A 344 -29.00 25.17 31.43
CA VAL A 344 -29.19 25.76 30.11
C VAL A 344 -30.50 25.27 29.51
N VAL A 345 -31.32 26.21 29.02
CA VAL A 345 -32.56 25.93 28.29
C VAL A 345 -32.28 25.81 26.79
N VAL A 346 -32.73 24.74 26.15
CA VAL A 346 -32.56 24.53 24.70
C VAL A 346 -33.77 25.10 23.94
N ASN A 347 -33.62 26.34 23.45
CA ASN A 347 -34.72 27.07 22.79
C ASN A 347 -35.07 26.54 21.39
N GLU A 348 -34.09 26.47 20.48
CA GLU A 348 -34.29 26.02 19.11
C GLU A 348 -33.06 25.23 18.62
N VAL A 349 -33.31 24.10 17.97
CA VAL A 349 -32.30 23.25 17.34
C VAL A 349 -32.57 23.31 15.84
N LYS A 350 -31.78 24.10 15.09
CA LYS A 350 -32.01 24.28 13.66
C LYS A 350 -31.75 22.96 12.91
N PRO A 351 -32.65 22.53 12.01
CA PRO A 351 -32.41 21.35 11.19
C PRO A 351 -31.15 21.57 10.33
N LEU A 352 -30.22 20.63 10.38
CA LEU A 352 -29.08 20.63 9.49
C LEU A 352 -29.52 20.24 8.07
N LEU A 353 -28.77 20.70 7.07
CA LEU A 353 -28.90 20.18 5.72
C LEU A 353 -28.75 18.65 5.75
N PRO A 354 -29.54 17.90 4.96
CA PRO A 354 -29.38 16.46 4.86
C PRO A 354 -27.94 16.08 4.52
N ARG A 355 -27.38 15.13 5.28
CA ARG A 355 -26.04 14.60 5.06
C ARG A 355 -25.97 13.82 3.75
N LYS A 356 -24.77 13.68 3.21
CA LYS A 356 -24.50 12.86 2.02
C LYS A 356 -23.82 11.55 2.45
N PRO A 357 -23.97 10.47 1.66
CA PRO A 357 -23.18 9.27 1.88
C PRO A 357 -21.67 9.56 1.91
N TYR A 358 -20.95 8.89 2.81
CA TYR A 358 -19.48 8.97 2.95
C TYR A 358 -18.93 10.37 3.31
N ASP A 359 -19.76 11.26 3.84
CA ASP A 359 -19.36 12.61 4.28
C ASP A 359 -18.91 12.68 5.76
N ALA A 360 -18.66 11.52 6.37
CA ALA A 360 -18.28 11.41 7.77
C ALA A 360 -16.93 12.10 8.04
N PRO A 361 -16.81 12.96 9.08
CA PRO A 361 -15.57 13.69 9.37
C PRO A 361 -14.32 12.81 9.53
N ASN A 362 -14.48 11.63 10.14
CA ASN A 362 -13.35 10.71 10.34
C ASN A 362 -13.01 9.90 9.09
N TRP A 363 -13.78 9.98 8.01
CA TRP A 363 -13.51 9.26 6.77
C TRP A 363 -12.79 10.15 5.77
N VAL A 364 -11.82 9.57 5.06
CA VAL A 364 -11.24 10.23 3.89
C VAL A 364 -12.33 10.38 2.85
N ARG A 365 -12.50 11.61 2.34
CA ARG A 365 -13.48 11.89 1.30
C ARG A 365 -13.14 11.17 0.00
N THR A 366 -14.14 10.55 -0.60
CA THR A 366 -14.05 9.79 -1.85
C THR A 366 -14.68 10.52 -3.05
N ASP A 367 -14.99 11.81 -2.92
CA ASP A 367 -15.59 12.64 -3.98
C ASP A 367 -14.64 13.72 -4.52
N ARG A 368 -13.45 13.88 -3.91
CA ARG A 368 -12.39 14.80 -4.35
C ARG A 368 -11.02 14.39 -3.78
N PRO A 369 -9.91 14.94 -4.29
CA PRO A 369 -8.62 14.90 -3.61
C PRO A 369 -8.70 15.52 -2.20
N VAL A 370 -8.04 14.87 -1.24
CA VAL A 370 -7.96 15.29 0.17
C VAL A 370 -6.54 15.74 0.47
N THR A 371 -6.40 16.89 1.12
CA THR A 371 -5.10 17.42 1.52
C THR A 371 -4.62 16.79 2.84
N PHE A 372 -3.31 16.69 3.05
CA PHE A 372 -2.77 16.19 4.32
C PHE A 372 -3.04 17.15 5.48
N GLY A 373 -3.19 18.45 5.19
CA GLY A 373 -3.67 19.44 6.14
C GLY A 373 -5.09 19.16 6.67
N GLU A 374 -5.94 18.46 5.91
CA GLU A 374 -7.25 17.99 6.38
C GLU A 374 -7.16 16.73 7.25
N LEU A 375 -6.07 15.97 7.15
CA LEU A 375 -5.85 14.69 7.84
C LEU A 375 -5.03 14.83 9.13
N LYS A 376 -4.46 16.02 9.38
CA LYS A 376 -3.67 16.26 10.59
C LYS A 376 -4.55 16.30 11.84
N THR A 377 -4.04 15.72 12.91
CA THR A 377 -4.64 15.68 14.25
C THR A 377 -4.08 16.77 15.16
N TYR A 378 -2.89 17.31 14.86
CA TYR A 378 -2.27 18.43 15.54
C TYR A 378 -1.39 19.25 14.57
N GLU A 379 -1.08 20.49 14.94
CA GLU A 379 -0.51 21.50 14.02
C GLU A 379 0.87 21.11 13.45
N GLU A 380 1.72 20.47 14.26
CA GLU A 380 3.10 20.10 13.89
C GLU A 380 3.26 18.64 13.43
N GLN A 381 2.17 17.93 13.14
CA GLN A 381 2.23 16.50 12.82
C GLN A 381 3.05 16.17 11.57
N LEU A 382 3.06 17.09 10.60
CA LEU A 382 3.71 16.89 9.30
C LEU A 382 5.16 17.39 9.28
N GLN A 383 5.79 17.59 10.43
CA GLN A 383 7.19 18.02 10.52
C GLN A 383 7.96 17.25 11.60
N SER A 384 9.27 17.16 11.42
CA SER A 384 10.17 16.46 12.34
C SER A 384 11.57 17.05 12.30
N SER A 385 12.32 16.91 13.39
CA SER A 385 13.69 17.41 13.50
C SER A 385 14.58 16.53 14.36
N GLY A 386 15.85 16.38 13.96
CA GLY A 386 16.84 15.58 14.67
C GLY A 386 18.06 15.26 13.79
N LEU A 387 19.10 14.64 14.35
CA LEU A 387 20.19 14.07 13.53
C LEU A 387 19.67 12.92 12.66
N GLU A 388 18.79 12.12 13.26
CA GLU A 388 17.91 11.13 12.64
C GLU A 388 16.47 11.55 12.96
N PRO A 389 15.80 12.34 12.09
CA PRO A 389 14.44 12.80 12.34
C PRO A 389 13.48 11.63 12.56
N ALA A 390 12.56 11.77 13.52
CA ALA A 390 11.50 10.80 13.73
C ALA A 390 10.57 10.74 12.50
N ALA A 391 9.99 9.56 12.25
CA ALA A 391 9.10 9.34 11.11
C ALA A 391 7.82 10.19 11.20
N ILE A 392 7.42 10.82 10.09
CA ILE A 392 6.15 11.55 9.97
C ILE A 392 5.05 10.54 9.63
N ASN A 393 3.96 10.55 10.40
CA ASN A 393 2.86 9.59 10.25
C ASN A 393 1.54 10.29 9.93
N VAL A 394 0.82 9.78 8.92
CA VAL A 394 -0.52 10.25 8.51
C VAL A 394 -1.49 9.07 8.53
N SER A 395 -2.58 9.18 9.28
CA SER A 395 -3.62 8.16 9.36
C SER A 395 -4.72 8.42 8.34
N LEU A 396 -5.21 7.36 7.70
CA LEU A 396 -6.21 7.39 6.63
C LEU A 396 -7.31 6.37 6.94
N ASN A 397 -8.52 6.84 7.22
CA ASN A 397 -9.67 5.96 7.41
C ASN A 397 -10.50 5.89 6.13
N LEU A 398 -10.62 4.70 5.57
CA LEU A 398 -11.33 4.48 4.31
C LEU A 398 -12.68 3.80 4.55
N PRO A 399 -13.74 4.18 3.81
CA PRO A 399 -14.98 3.41 3.78
C PRO A 399 -14.70 1.95 3.37
N PRO A 400 -15.28 0.96 4.06
CA PRO A 400 -14.97 -0.45 3.81
C PRO A 400 -15.50 -0.96 2.47
N ASP A 401 -16.42 -0.23 1.84
CA ASP A 401 -16.99 -0.56 0.55
C ASP A 401 -16.26 0.06 -0.65
N LEU A 402 -15.07 0.62 -0.44
CA LEU A 402 -14.27 1.13 -1.54
C LEU A 402 -13.73 -0.02 -2.41
N TYR A 403 -14.18 -0.10 -3.65
CA TYR A 403 -13.78 -1.12 -4.61
C TYR A 403 -12.47 -0.73 -5.31
N LEU A 404 -11.39 -1.45 -4.99
CA LEU A 404 -10.02 -1.13 -5.39
C LEU A 404 -9.49 -1.98 -6.57
N MET A 405 -10.28 -2.94 -7.05
CA MET A 405 -9.87 -3.89 -8.08
C MET A 405 -9.59 -3.16 -9.41
N ARG A 406 -8.48 -3.51 -10.07
CA ARG A 406 -7.99 -2.95 -11.36
C ARG A 406 -7.52 -1.50 -11.38
N SER A 407 -7.60 -0.74 -10.29
CA SER A 407 -7.04 0.61 -10.31
C SER A 407 -5.51 0.56 -10.52
N THR A 408 -5.00 1.38 -11.42
CA THR A 408 -3.56 1.50 -11.74
C THR A 408 -2.75 2.17 -10.62
N GLY A 409 -3.34 2.27 -9.43
CA GLY A 409 -2.81 2.80 -8.20
C GLY A 409 -3.48 4.10 -7.74
N ILE A 410 -3.32 4.42 -6.45
CA ILE A 410 -3.85 5.64 -5.81
C ILE A 410 -2.91 6.79 -6.10
N ASP A 411 -3.46 7.87 -6.65
CA ASP A 411 -2.68 9.06 -6.99
C ASP A 411 -2.41 9.87 -5.70
N MET A 412 -1.14 10.20 -5.49
CA MET A 412 -0.67 11.01 -4.37
C MET A 412 0.31 12.06 -4.87
N ASP A 413 0.13 13.29 -4.42
CA ASP A 413 0.97 14.43 -4.77
C ASP A 413 1.58 14.98 -3.49
N ILE A 414 2.87 14.74 -3.29
CA ILE A 414 3.56 15.05 -2.03
C ILE A 414 4.46 16.26 -2.26
N ASN A 415 4.15 17.34 -1.56
CA ASN A 415 5.04 18.48 -1.41
C ASN A 415 5.85 18.27 -0.13
N TYR A 416 7.17 18.39 -0.19
CA TYR A 416 8.01 18.17 0.99
C TYR A 416 9.17 19.16 1.05
N ARG A 417 9.79 19.30 2.23
CA ARG A 417 10.97 20.12 2.46
C ARG A 417 11.88 19.37 3.42
N TYR A 418 13.18 19.49 3.21
CA TYR A 418 14.17 18.80 4.01
C TYR A 418 15.44 19.64 4.10
N THR A 419 16.22 19.42 5.15
CA THR A 419 17.56 20.00 5.28
C THR A 419 18.47 19.36 4.25
N MET A 420 19.10 20.15 3.39
CA MET A 420 19.87 19.62 2.26
C MET A 420 21.12 18.89 2.76
N PRO A 421 21.37 17.62 2.36
CA PRO A 421 22.63 16.95 2.65
C PRO A 421 23.82 17.75 2.11
N PRO A 422 24.94 17.86 2.86
CA PRO A 422 26.08 18.70 2.47
C PRO A 422 26.84 18.13 1.25
N VAL A 423 26.74 16.82 1.01
CA VAL A 423 27.33 16.12 -0.13
C VAL A 423 26.26 15.23 -0.77
N LYS A 424 26.48 14.80 -2.01
CA LYS A 424 25.62 13.80 -2.63
C LYS A 424 25.95 12.44 -2.02
N ASP A 425 25.06 11.91 -1.20
CA ASP A 425 25.23 10.66 -0.46
C ASP A 425 23.99 9.76 -0.58
N SER A 426 23.88 8.76 0.29
CA SER A 426 22.75 7.82 0.35
C SER A 426 21.57 8.34 1.20
N SER A 427 21.51 9.63 1.53
CA SER A 427 20.36 10.20 2.24
C SER A 427 19.09 10.05 1.40
N ARG A 428 17.99 9.63 2.03
CA ARG A 428 16.75 9.25 1.35
C ARG A 428 15.51 9.47 2.22
N MET A 429 14.36 9.60 1.57
CA MET A 429 13.04 9.53 2.18
C MET A 429 12.37 8.24 1.74
N ASP A 430 12.06 7.38 2.71
CA ASP A 430 11.35 6.13 2.51
C ASP A 430 9.87 6.34 2.87
N ILE A 431 8.97 5.89 2.00
CA ILE A 431 7.53 5.96 2.21
C ILE A 431 7.00 4.54 2.44
N SER A 432 6.21 4.35 3.49
CA SER A 432 5.59 3.07 3.85
C SER A 432 4.09 3.23 4.10
N LEU A 433 3.30 2.20 3.80
CA LEU A 433 1.87 2.11 4.09
C LEU A 433 1.58 0.83 4.89
N ASN A 434 0.95 0.94 6.06
CA ASN A 434 0.65 -0.18 6.95
C ASN A 434 1.90 -1.05 7.24
N ASN A 435 3.03 -0.39 7.51
CA ASN A 435 4.36 -0.98 7.74
C ASN A 435 4.97 -1.73 6.54
N GLN A 436 4.40 -1.58 5.34
CA GLN A 436 4.97 -2.09 4.10
C GLN A 436 5.65 -0.96 3.33
N PHE A 437 6.93 -1.14 3.01
CA PHE A 437 7.70 -0.19 2.22
C PHE A 437 7.10 -0.05 0.81
N LEU A 438 6.87 1.19 0.39
CA LEU A 438 6.37 1.55 -0.94
C LEU A 438 7.51 1.91 -1.89
N GLN A 439 8.24 2.98 -1.55
CA GLN A 439 9.24 3.58 -2.43
C GLN A 439 10.21 4.44 -1.62
N SER A 440 11.42 4.59 -2.15
CA SER A 440 12.49 5.44 -1.59
C SER A 440 12.86 6.55 -2.57
N PHE A 441 13.12 7.76 -2.05
CA PHE A 441 13.48 8.95 -2.81
C PHE A 441 14.76 9.56 -2.26
N ASN A 442 15.81 9.65 -3.09
CA ASN A 442 17.07 10.25 -2.66
C ASN A 442 16.91 11.74 -2.33
N LEU A 443 17.47 12.17 -1.20
CA LEU A 443 17.56 13.57 -0.81
C LEU A 443 18.76 14.20 -1.51
N SER A 444 18.52 15.26 -2.30
CA SER A 444 19.54 15.89 -3.13
C SER A 444 20.21 17.06 -2.42
N SER A 445 21.51 17.27 -2.70
CA SER A 445 22.28 18.42 -2.21
C SER A 445 22.13 19.68 -3.09
N LYS A 446 21.24 19.67 -4.10
CA LYS A 446 20.96 20.79 -5.00
C LYS A 446 19.46 20.95 -5.17
N GLN A 447 18.96 22.19 -5.11
CA GLN A 447 17.53 22.45 -5.09
C GLN A 447 16.91 22.24 -6.49
N GLU A 448 16.27 21.10 -6.71
CA GLU A 448 15.42 20.84 -7.88
C GLU A 448 14.07 20.29 -7.39
N ALA A 449 13.01 21.08 -7.60
CA ALA A 449 11.58 20.79 -7.42
C ALA A 449 11.16 19.77 -6.33
N ASN A 450 10.61 20.27 -5.21
CA ASN A 450 10.19 19.43 -4.08
C ASN A 450 8.76 18.85 -4.20
N ARG A 451 8.38 18.35 -5.38
CA ARG A 451 7.06 17.78 -5.63
C ARG A 451 7.20 16.37 -6.17
N LEU A 452 6.59 15.41 -5.47
CA LEU A 452 6.59 14.00 -5.83
C LEU A 452 5.20 13.58 -6.25
N LEU A 453 5.05 13.14 -7.49
CA LEU A 453 3.86 12.46 -7.96
C LEU A 453 4.07 10.95 -7.78
N LEU A 454 3.39 10.38 -6.79
CA LEU A 454 3.44 8.97 -6.46
C LEU A 454 2.12 8.32 -6.89
N ARG A 455 2.22 7.09 -7.39
CA ARG A 455 1.06 6.24 -7.67
C ARG A 455 1.20 4.93 -6.93
N ILE A 456 0.37 4.68 -5.92
CA ILE A 456 0.49 3.50 -5.05
C ILE A 456 -0.21 2.31 -5.72
N PRO A 457 0.50 1.27 -6.20
CA PRO A 457 -0.15 0.11 -6.80
C PRO A 457 -0.96 -0.65 -5.73
N VAL A 458 -2.25 -0.85 -5.96
CA VAL A 458 -3.13 -1.60 -5.04
C VAL A 458 -3.60 -2.88 -5.74
N LEU A 459 -3.37 -4.03 -5.10
CA LEU A 459 -3.90 -5.32 -5.54
C LEU A 459 -4.74 -5.93 -4.41
N GLN A 460 -6.03 -6.10 -4.66
CA GLN A 460 -6.88 -6.89 -3.77
C GLN A 460 -6.58 -8.37 -4.01
N GLY A 461 -6.12 -9.06 -2.96
CA GLY A 461 -5.56 -10.42 -3.04
C GLY A 461 -6.43 -11.40 -3.83
N LEU A 462 -5.93 -11.82 -4.99
CA LEU A 462 -6.54 -12.82 -5.87
C LEU A 462 -5.57 -13.94 -6.27
N LEU A 463 -4.36 -13.97 -5.71
CA LEU A 463 -3.32 -14.94 -6.07
C LEU A 463 -2.54 -15.38 -4.82
N ASP A 464 -3.16 -16.14 -3.93
CA ASP A 464 -2.41 -16.96 -2.95
C ASP A 464 -3.06 -18.34 -2.85
N GLY A 465 -2.93 -19.08 -3.94
CA GLY A 465 -3.24 -20.50 -4.03
C GLY A 465 -2.03 -21.25 -4.57
N LYS A 466 -1.07 -21.53 -3.66
CA LYS A 466 0.12 -22.41 -3.77
C LYS A 466 1.47 -21.70 -3.87
N THR A 467 2.29 -21.97 -2.84
CA THR A 467 3.76 -22.17 -2.84
C THR A 467 4.57 -21.45 -3.91
N ASP A 468 4.55 -20.12 -3.91
CA ASP A 468 5.66 -19.29 -4.37
C ASP A 468 5.69 -18.04 -3.49
N VAL A 469 6.90 -17.57 -3.17
CA VAL A 469 7.12 -16.37 -2.35
C VAL A 469 6.60 -15.16 -3.13
N SER A 470 5.32 -14.81 -2.91
CA SER A 470 4.66 -13.67 -3.54
C SER A 470 5.03 -12.38 -2.79
N ILE A 471 5.30 -11.31 -3.55
CA ILE A 471 5.45 -9.95 -3.00
C ILE A 471 4.13 -9.61 -2.29
N PRO A 472 4.14 -9.29 -0.99
CA PRO A 472 2.89 -9.07 -0.26
C PRO A 472 2.13 -7.90 -0.87
N ALA A 473 0.94 -8.18 -1.40
CA ALA A 473 0.06 -7.14 -1.94
C ALA A 473 -0.32 -6.14 -0.83
N LEU A 474 -0.25 -4.85 -1.14
CA LEU A 474 -0.71 -3.77 -0.26
C LEU A 474 -2.20 -3.91 0.03
N LYS A 475 -2.53 -4.33 1.25
CA LYS A 475 -3.92 -4.42 1.74
C LYS A 475 -4.29 -3.12 2.43
N LEU A 476 -5.23 -2.40 1.83
CA LEU A 476 -5.92 -1.30 2.50
C LEU A 476 -6.98 -1.86 3.44
N GLY A 477 -6.96 -1.41 4.69
CA GLY A 477 -7.98 -1.69 5.69
C GLY A 477 -8.91 -0.49 5.90
N ALA A 478 -9.79 -0.59 6.90
CA ALA A 478 -10.63 0.54 7.33
C ALA A 478 -9.76 1.66 7.92
N THR A 479 -8.71 1.32 8.65
CA THR A 479 -7.68 2.22 9.19
C THR A 479 -6.35 1.93 8.51
N ASN A 480 -5.70 2.95 7.97
CA ASN A 480 -4.40 2.85 7.30
C ASN A 480 -3.43 3.89 7.84
N GLN A 481 -2.15 3.59 7.83
CA GLN A 481 -1.09 4.49 8.29
C GLN A 481 -0.03 4.65 7.20
N LEU A 482 0.12 5.87 6.72
CA LEU A 482 1.19 6.30 5.82
C LEU A 482 2.34 6.86 6.66
N ARG A 483 3.57 6.40 6.41
CA ARG A 483 4.76 6.76 7.18
C ARG A 483 5.85 7.26 6.23
N PHE A 484 6.49 8.37 6.59
CA PHE A 484 7.61 8.98 5.88
C PHE A 484 8.84 8.96 6.79
N ASP A 485 9.84 8.18 6.41
CA ASP A 485 11.10 8.01 7.12
C ASP A 485 12.21 8.79 6.38
N PHE A 486 12.83 9.76 7.04
CA PHE A 486 13.94 10.53 6.45
C PHE A 486 15.27 10.03 7.01
N GLU A 487 15.99 9.26 6.20
CA GLU A 487 17.30 8.72 6.55
C GLU A 487 18.41 9.62 6.01
N TYR A 488 19.23 10.17 6.90
CA TYR A 488 20.37 11.02 6.54
C TYR A 488 21.68 10.26 6.69
N MET A 489 22.50 10.27 5.63
CA MET A 489 23.88 9.83 5.73
C MET A 489 24.70 10.99 6.29
N ASN A 490 24.98 10.96 7.60
CA ASN A 490 25.81 11.97 8.25
C ASN A 490 27.25 11.45 8.37
N PRO A 491 28.15 11.70 7.40
CA PRO A 491 29.55 11.29 7.51
C PRO A 491 30.21 12.07 8.67
N MET A 492 30.41 11.38 9.78
CA MET A 492 31.09 11.90 10.96
C MET A 492 32.60 11.64 10.79
N PRO A 493 33.44 12.66 10.52
CA PRO A 493 34.88 12.44 10.40
C PRO A 493 35.45 11.89 11.71
N GLY A 494 36.06 10.71 11.65
CA GLY A 494 36.83 10.16 12.77
C GLY A 494 38.20 10.83 12.88
N GLY A 495 38.69 11.02 14.10
CA GLY A 495 40.05 11.46 14.40
C GLY A 495 40.85 10.37 15.13
N SER A 496 42.18 10.48 15.12
CA SER A 496 43.05 9.75 16.05
C SER A 496 43.35 10.64 17.26
N VAL A 497 43.90 10.06 18.35
CA VAL A 497 44.36 10.84 19.52
C VAL A 497 45.36 11.93 19.12
N ASP A 498 46.16 11.68 18.07
CA ASP A 498 47.16 12.61 17.55
C ASP A 498 46.61 13.65 16.54
N ASN A 499 45.42 13.44 15.98
CA ASN A 499 44.77 14.34 15.01
C ASN A 499 43.26 14.36 15.22
N CYS A 500 42.84 15.10 16.25
CA CYS A 500 41.45 15.25 16.66
C CYS A 500 40.70 16.24 15.76
N ILE A 501 39.69 15.78 15.03
CA ILE A 501 38.78 16.66 14.28
C ILE A 501 37.45 16.70 15.03
N THR A 502 37.18 17.81 15.70
CA THR A 502 35.86 18.07 16.29
C THR A 502 34.90 18.57 15.22
N PHE A 503 33.77 17.89 15.03
CA PHE A 503 32.68 18.35 14.17
C PHE A 503 31.41 18.46 15.02
N GLN A 504 30.66 19.56 14.85
CA GLN A 504 29.37 19.73 15.49
C GLN A 504 28.29 19.35 14.48
N PRO A 505 27.50 18.29 14.73
CA PRO A 505 26.46 17.91 13.80
C PRO A 505 25.28 18.89 13.90
N VAL A 506 24.76 19.31 12.76
CA VAL A 506 23.58 20.19 12.67
C VAL A 506 22.32 19.31 12.62
N GLN A 507 21.27 19.70 13.34
CA GLN A 507 20.00 18.98 13.28
C GLN A 507 19.37 19.12 11.89
N ASN A 508 18.87 18.01 11.36
CA ASN A 508 18.06 18.01 10.15
C ASN A 508 16.62 18.33 10.50
N HIS A 509 15.98 19.16 9.69
CA HIS A 509 14.56 19.50 9.74
C HIS A 509 13.88 19.03 8.45
N VAL A 510 12.74 18.37 8.59
CA VAL A 510 11.95 17.77 7.50
C VAL A 510 10.47 18.11 7.67
N VAL A 511 9.78 18.35 6.56
CA VAL A 511 8.37 18.79 6.51
C VAL A 511 7.68 18.15 5.31
N ILE A 512 6.49 17.62 5.51
CA ILE A 512 5.52 17.32 4.46
C ILE A 512 4.52 18.47 4.42
N GLY A 513 4.32 19.09 3.25
CA GLY A 513 3.44 20.23 3.07
C GLY A 513 1.98 19.85 3.28
N ASP A 514 1.23 20.71 3.98
CA ASP A 514 -0.22 20.58 4.20
C ASP A 514 -1.00 20.44 2.88
N ASP A 515 -0.49 21.01 1.79
CA ASP A 515 -1.06 20.98 0.45
C ASP A 515 -0.78 19.70 -0.33
N SER A 516 -0.03 18.75 0.25
CA SER A 516 0.10 17.40 -0.29
C SER A 516 -1.26 16.72 -0.35
N THR A 517 -1.56 15.97 -1.41
CA THR A 517 -2.89 15.38 -1.63
C THR A 517 -2.85 13.87 -1.86
N ILE A 518 -3.96 13.21 -1.52
CA ILE A 518 -4.28 11.83 -1.89
C ILE A 518 -5.68 11.78 -2.50
N ASP A 519 -5.86 11.06 -3.60
CA ASP A 519 -7.10 11.07 -4.38
C ASP A 519 -7.77 9.69 -4.48
N PHE A 520 -8.93 9.55 -3.83
CA PHE A 520 -9.81 8.39 -3.92
C PHE A 520 -11.06 8.62 -4.78
N SER A 521 -11.17 9.77 -5.48
CA SER A 521 -12.38 10.16 -6.22
C SER A 521 -12.72 9.29 -7.43
N LYS A 522 -11.76 8.51 -7.91
CA LYS A 522 -11.90 7.63 -9.08
C LYS A 522 -12.40 6.23 -8.74
N TYR A 523 -12.63 5.95 -7.46
CA TYR A 523 -12.99 4.63 -6.97
C TYR A 523 -14.51 4.50 -6.74
N TYR A 524 -15.02 3.29 -6.92
CA TYR A 524 -16.45 3.00 -6.77
C TYR A 524 -16.76 2.44 -5.38
N HIS A 525 -17.97 2.68 -4.88
CA HIS A 525 -18.46 2.07 -3.65
C HIS A 525 -19.24 0.80 -3.97
N PHE A 526 -18.67 -0.37 -3.64
CA PHE A 526 -19.25 -1.68 -3.82
C PHE A 526 -18.63 -2.72 -2.89
N ILE A 527 -19.47 -3.48 -2.18
CA ILE A 527 -19.04 -4.51 -1.24
C ILE A 527 -19.95 -5.75 -1.28
N PRO A 528 -19.38 -6.98 -1.26
CA PRO A 528 -20.16 -8.20 -1.00
C PRO A 528 -20.56 -8.29 0.48
N MET A 529 -21.83 -8.50 0.73
CA MET A 529 -22.45 -8.64 2.05
C MET A 529 -23.16 -9.99 2.16
N PRO A 530 -23.39 -10.56 3.35
CA PRO A 530 -23.02 -10.03 4.67
C PRO A 530 -21.52 -10.15 4.97
N ASP A 531 -20.94 -9.08 5.51
CA ASP A 531 -19.58 -9.06 6.06
C ASP A 531 -19.54 -8.36 7.42
N LEU A 532 -19.57 -9.15 8.49
CA LEU A 532 -19.47 -8.65 9.86
C LEU A 532 -18.13 -7.96 10.16
N ARG A 533 -17.10 -8.14 9.32
CA ARG A 533 -15.85 -7.38 9.45
C ARG A 533 -16.06 -5.90 9.13
N ALA A 534 -16.91 -5.58 8.15
CA ALA A 534 -17.25 -4.20 7.81
C ALA A 534 -18.01 -3.51 8.95
N PHE A 535 -18.91 -4.23 9.61
CA PHE A 535 -19.60 -3.77 10.81
C PHE A 535 -18.63 -3.59 11.99
N ALA A 536 -17.88 -4.64 12.33
CA ALA A 536 -16.99 -4.61 13.49
C ALA A 536 -15.93 -3.51 13.33
N ASN A 537 -15.31 -3.34 12.17
CA ASN A 537 -14.20 -2.38 12.04
C ASN A 537 -14.64 -0.95 11.74
N ALA A 538 -15.74 -0.75 11.01
CA ALA A 538 -16.12 0.57 10.50
C ALA A 538 -17.58 0.96 10.80
N GLY A 539 -18.35 0.14 11.52
CA GLY A 539 -19.78 0.38 11.77
C GLY A 539 -20.66 0.27 10.52
N PHE A 540 -20.16 -0.31 9.43
CA PHE A 540 -20.88 -0.41 8.15
C PHE A 540 -21.96 -1.51 8.21
N PRO A 541 -23.16 -1.31 7.62
CA PRO A 541 -23.55 -0.21 6.71
C PRO A 541 -24.06 1.06 7.40
N PHE A 542 -24.27 1.05 8.71
CA PHE A 542 -24.84 2.20 9.44
C PHE A 542 -23.99 3.46 9.35
N SER A 543 -22.67 3.31 9.28
CA SER A 543 -21.71 4.41 9.13
C SER A 543 -21.70 5.07 7.75
N ARG A 544 -22.42 4.53 6.75
CA ARG A 544 -22.53 5.13 5.41
C ARG A 544 -23.07 6.56 5.45
N MET A 545 -24.03 6.81 6.34
CA MET A 545 -24.55 8.15 6.65
C MET A 545 -24.00 8.57 8.01
N ALA A 546 -23.24 9.67 8.08
CA ALA A 546 -22.56 10.08 9.31
C ALA A 546 -23.52 10.31 10.50
N ASP A 547 -24.77 10.69 10.23
CA ASP A 547 -25.82 10.98 11.21
C ASP A 547 -26.83 9.84 11.43
N LEU A 548 -26.59 8.67 10.81
CA LEU A 548 -27.47 7.49 10.83
C LEU A 548 -28.89 7.76 10.32
N SER A 549 -29.09 8.76 9.46
CA SER A 549 -30.39 9.13 8.89
C SER A 549 -31.10 8.03 8.09
N GLN A 550 -30.38 6.97 7.71
CA GLN A 550 -30.93 5.81 7.02
C GLN A 550 -30.79 4.53 7.85
N THR A 551 -30.87 4.66 9.17
CA THR A 551 -30.80 3.54 10.12
C THR A 551 -32.04 3.51 11.00
N ILE A 552 -32.63 2.31 11.11
CA ILE A 552 -33.73 2.03 12.05
C ILE A 552 -33.25 0.99 13.05
N THR A 553 -33.35 1.28 14.33
CA THR A 553 -33.06 0.31 15.40
C THR A 553 -34.35 -0.24 15.99
N VAL A 554 -34.47 -1.56 15.98
CA VAL A 554 -35.58 -2.30 16.60
C VAL A 554 -35.14 -2.76 17.99
N MET A 555 -35.83 -2.27 19.02
CA MET A 555 -35.59 -2.58 20.43
C MET A 555 -36.77 -3.36 21.02
N PRO A 556 -36.59 -4.11 22.11
CA PRO A 556 -37.70 -4.67 22.87
C PRO A 556 -38.53 -3.55 23.52
N LYS A 557 -39.84 -3.76 23.72
CA LYS A 557 -40.73 -2.78 24.38
C LYS A 557 -40.28 -2.37 25.78
N ALA A 558 -39.69 -3.29 26.53
CA ALA A 558 -39.15 -3.07 27.87
C ALA A 558 -37.71 -3.62 27.90
N PRO A 559 -36.71 -2.85 27.42
CA PRO A 559 -35.34 -3.33 27.38
C PRO A 559 -34.76 -3.41 28.79
N ASN A 560 -34.04 -4.49 29.08
CA ASN A 560 -33.23 -4.56 30.31
C ASN A 560 -31.97 -3.68 30.19
N GLU A 561 -31.24 -3.52 31.30
CA GLU A 561 -30.06 -2.68 31.38
C GLU A 561 -29.01 -3.08 30.33
N ALA A 562 -28.75 -4.37 30.16
CA ALA A 562 -27.72 -4.88 29.25
C ALA A 562 -28.07 -4.66 27.76
N GLN A 563 -29.36 -4.77 27.39
CA GLN A 563 -29.86 -4.45 26.05
C GLN A 563 -29.77 -2.95 25.75
N MET A 564 -30.11 -2.12 26.73
CA MET A 564 -29.97 -0.67 26.61
C MET A 564 -28.50 -0.27 26.50
N GLU A 565 -27.62 -0.89 27.29
CA GLU A 565 -26.17 -0.70 27.19
C GLU A 565 -25.64 -1.11 25.81
N THR A 566 -26.15 -2.20 25.24
CA THR A 566 -25.81 -2.64 23.88
C THR A 566 -26.16 -1.58 22.83
N LEU A 567 -27.33 -0.95 22.95
CA LEU A 567 -27.73 0.15 22.07
C LEU A 567 -26.76 1.32 22.17
N LEU A 568 -26.47 1.78 23.40
CA LEU A 568 -25.64 2.95 23.63
C LEU A 568 -24.18 2.72 23.23
N ASN A 569 -23.63 1.54 23.54
CA ASN A 569 -22.27 1.17 23.16
C ASN A 569 -22.13 1.00 21.65
N THR A 570 -23.10 0.37 20.97
CA THR A 570 -23.05 0.19 19.52
C THR A 570 -23.17 1.52 18.78
N VAL A 571 -24.12 2.37 19.18
CA VAL A 571 -24.31 3.69 18.56
C VAL A 571 -23.15 4.64 18.91
N GLY A 572 -22.61 4.53 20.13
CA GLY A 572 -21.36 5.16 20.55
C GLY A 572 -20.17 4.76 19.67
N PHE A 573 -20.04 3.46 19.42
CA PHE A 573 -19.00 2.89 18.56
C PHE A 573 -19.12 3.42 17.13
N ILE A 574 -20.31 3.43 16.54
CA ILE A 574 -20.52 3.98 15.20
C ILE A 574 -20.18 5.48 15.18
N GLY A 575 -20.58 6.24 16.22
CA GLY A 575 -20.21 7.65 16.38
C GLY A 575 -18.70 7.87 16.46
N ALA A 576 -17.96 6.97 17.11
CA ALA A 576 -16.49 6.99 17.14
C ALA A 576 -15.88 6.74 15.75
N GLN A 577 -16.47 5.84 14.97
CA GLN A 577 -16.02 5.55 13.60
C GLN A 577 -16.32 6.69 12.61
N THR A 578 -17.49 7.32 12.71
CA THR A 578 -17.88 8.42 11.80
C THR A 578 -17.32 9.77 12.22
N GLY A 579 -17.04 9.97 13.51
CA GLY A 579 -16.69 11.29 14.07
C GLY A 579 -17.88 12.25 14.13
N PHE A 580 -19.10 11.74 14.03
CA PHE A 580 -20.33 12.54 14.05
C PHE A 580 -21.45 11.83 14.83
N PRO A 581 -22.26 12.58 15.61
CA PRO A 581 -23.36 12.00 16.38
C PRO A 581 -24.52 11.51 15.49
N ALA A 582 -25.18 10.44 15.93
CA ALA A 582 -26.31 9.76 15.31
C ALA A 582 -27.64 10.52 15.48
N ILE A 583 -27.67 11.82 15.13
CA ILE A 583 -28.78 12.75 15.38
C ILE A 583 -30.10 12.31 14.71
N ASN A 584 -30.02 11.61 13.58
CA ASN A 584 -31.16 11.19 12.76
C ASN A 584 -31.44 9.69 12.84
N LEU A 585 -30.84 8.98 13.81
CA LEU A 585 -31.18 7.60 14.13
C LEU A 585 -32.67 7.48 14.50
N THR A 586 -33.36 6.51 13.92
CA THR A 586 -34.74 6.16 14.30
C THR A 586 -34.72 4.92 15.20
N VAL A 587 -35.42 4.96 16.32
CA VAL A 587 -35.63 3.80 17.20
C VAL A 587 -37.11 3.42 17.15
N THR A 588 -37.41 2.12 17.22
CA THR A 588 -38.78 1.59 17.24
C THR A 588 -38.84 0.34 18.10
N ASP A 589 -39.96 0.12 18.77
CA ASP A 589 -40.28 -1.11 19.50
C ASP A 589 -41.27 -2.01 18.74
N ASP A 590 -41.71 -1.56 17.56
CA ASP A 590 -42.62 -2.28 16.68
C ASP A 590 -41.91 -2.68 15.38
N GLY A 591 -41.59 -3.97 15.27
CA GLY A 591 -41.00 -4.57 14.08
C GLY A 591 -41.89 -4.49 12.82
N SER A 592 -43.14 -4.04 12.89
CA SER A 592 -43.95 -3.76 11.70
C SER A 592 -43.52 -2.48 10.96
N THR A 593 -42.91 -1.54 11.67
CA THR A 593 -42.58 -0.19 11.16
C THR A 593 -41.42 -0.18 10.15
N ILE A 594 -40.66 -1.26 10.07
CA ILE A 594 -39.52 -1.44 9.15
C ILE A 594 -39.97 -1.84 7.73
N GLN A 595 -41.22 -2.27 7.54
CA GLN A 595 -41.71 -2.78 6.26
C GLN A 595 -41.71 -1.68 5.18
N GLY A 596 -41.10 -1.97 4.03
CA GLY A 596 -41.05 -1.06 2.87
C GLY A 596 -40.20 0.20 3.09
N LYS A 597 -39.36 0.23 4.12
CA LYS A 597 -38.43 1.34 4.39
C LYS A 597 -37.10 1.15 3.66
N ASP A 598 -36.59 2.22 3.06
CA ASP A 598 -35.24 2.28 2.51
C ASP A 598 -34.22 2.66 3.59
N ALA A 599 -33.99 1.73 4.54
CA ALA A 599 -33.08 1.91 5.66
C ALA A 599 -32.40 0.61 6.06
N ASP A 600 -31.17 0.72 6.57
CA ASP A 600 -30.45 -0.37 7.21
C ASP A 600 -31.03 -0.60 8.61
N ILE A 601 -31.18 -1.88 9.00
CA ILE A 601 -31.94 -2.26 10.20
C ILE A 601 -30.98 -2.84 11.23
N MET A 602 -30.94 -2.23 12.42
CA MET A 602 -30.25 -2.78 13.59
C MET A 602 -31.28 -3.42 14.52
N ILE A 603 -31.05 -4.66 14.95
CA ILE A 603 -31.94 -5.36 15.89
C ILE A 603 -31.16 -5.65 17.15
N ILE A 604 -31.72 -5.30 18.31
CA ILE A 604 -31.17 -5.68 19.62
C ILE A 604 -32.27 -6.44 20.36
N GLY A 605 -31.94 -7.60 20.94
CA GLY A 605 -32.96 -8.43 21.61
C GLY A 605 -33.40 -9.61 20.76
N GLY A 606 -34.69 -9.67 20.42
CA GLY A 606 -35.27 -10.76 19.64
C GLY A 606 -35.56 -10.35 18.20
N ILE A 607 -35.34 -11.25 17.24
CA ILE A 607 -35.73 -11.04 15.85
C ILE A 607 -37.27 -10.99 15.76
N PRO A 608 -37.88 -9.94 15.18
CA PRO A 608 -39.33 -9.85 14.95
C PRO A 608 -39.86 -11.03 14.12
N ASP A 609 -41.05 -11.55 14.46
CA ASP A 609 -41.62 -12.74 13.80
C ASP A 609 -41.80 -12.55 12.28
N LYS A 610 -42.11 -11.34 11.84
CA LYS A 610 -42.22 -10.97 10.41
C LYS A 610 -40.91 -11.10 9.61
N LEU A 611 -39.76 -11.18 10.29
CA LEU A 611 -38.47 -11.48 9.68
C LEU A 611 -38.11 -12.97 9.80
N LYS A 612 -38.82 -13.78 10.60
CA LYS A 612 -38.54 -15.22 10.76
C LYS A 612 -39.11 -16.08 9.63
N ASP A 613 -40.15 -15.62 8.93
CA ASP A 613 -40.82 -16.38 7.85
C ASP A 613 -40.00 -16.55 6.55
N ASP A 614 -38.75 -16.07 6.51
CA ASP A 614 -37.81 -16.29 5.41
C ASP A 614 -36.93 -17.51 5.70
N LYS A 615 -36.92 -18.48 4.78
CA LYS A 615 -36.09 -19.70 4.88
C LYS A 615 -34.60 -19.41 5.08
N GLN A 616 -34.10 -18.27 4.58
CA GLN A 616 -32.70 -17.87 4.77
C GLN A 616 -32.41 -17.44 6.21
N ILE A 617 -33.38 -16.83 6.89
CA ILE A 617 -33.26 -16.33 8.26
C ILE A 617 -33.42 -17.49 9.25
N ASP A 618 -34.34 -18.42 9.00
CA ASP A 618 -34.44 -19.67 9.75
C ASP A 618 -33.14 -20.49 9.69
N LEU A 619 -32.44 -20.52 8.55
CA LEU A 619 -31.14 -21.18 8.42
C LEU A 619 -30.04 -20.47 9.23
N LEU A 620 -30.08 -19.14 9.36
CA LEU A 620 -29.12 -18.37 10.16
C LEU A 620 -29.37 -18.55 11.66
N VAL A 621 -30.64 -18.52 12.08
CA VAL A 621 -31.05 -18.78 13.47
C VAL A 621 -30.75 -20.23 13.84
N GLN A 622 -31.06 -21.19 12.97
CA GLN A 622 -30.68 -22.59 13.14
C GLN A 622 -29.17 -22.78 13.11
N ALA A 623 -28.39 -22.01 12.36
CA ALA A 623 -26.93 -22.08 12.37
C ALA A 623 -26.33 -21.62 13.73
N THR A 624 -26.92 -20.58 14.35
CA THR A 624 -26.60 -20.21 15.74
C THR A 624 -26.94 -21.34 16.73
N GLU A 625 -28.07 -22.04 16.55
CA GLU A 625 -28.45 -23.19 17.38
C GLU A 625 -27.66 -24.47 17.06
N SER A 626 -27.20 -24.64 15.81
CA SER A 626 -26.51 -25.83 15.31
C SER A 626 -24.99 -25.76 15.47
N TRP A 627 -24.41 -24.68 15.98
CA TRP A 627 -22.98 -24.63 16.35
C TRP A 627 -22.71 -24.96 17.82
N VAL A 628 -23.69 -25.56 18.50
CA VAL A 628 -23.35 -26.47 19.60
C VAL A 628 -22.76 -27.78 19.05
N LYS A 629 -22.67 -27.98 17.71
CA LYS A 629 -22.73 -29.31 17.11
C LYS A 629 -21.73 -29.69 15.98
N THR A 630 -20.61 -29.01 15.70
CA THR A 630 -19.41 -29.66 15.05
C THR A 630 -18.12 -28.82 14.91
N PRO A 631 -16.95 -29.47 14.66
CA PRO A 631 -15.63 -28.82 14.61
C PRO A 631 -15.23 -28.29 13.22
N MET A 632 -14.32 -27.32 13.30
CA MET A 632 -13.77 -26.42 12.28
C MET A 632 -13.15 -27.05 11.02
N ARG A 633 -13.29 -26.33 9.90
CA ARG A 633 -12.18 -26.05 8.99
C ARG A 633 -11.81 -24.57 9.13
N GLN A 634 -10.64 -24.28 9.70
CA GLN A 634 -9.99 -22.98 9.52
C GLN A 634 -9.32 -23.00 8.14
N THR A 635 -9.88 -22.31 7.16
CA THR A 635 -9.14 -21.93 5.96
C THR A 635 -8.26 -20.72 6.32
N PRO A 636 -6.93 -20.79 6.13
CA PRO A 636 -6.02 -19.70 6.51
C PRO A 636 -6.20 -18.41 5.71
N PHE A 637 -6.91 -18.46 4.57
CA PHE A 637 -7.14 -17.31 3.69
C PHE A 637 -8.54 -17.35 3.07
N PRO A 638 -9.44 -16.40 3.40
CA PRO A 638 -10.72 -16.27 2.72
C PRO A 638 -10.50 -15.66 1.32
N GLY A 639 -10.84 -16.42 0.27
CA GLY A 639 -10.97 -15.88 -1.09
C GLY A 639 -12.10 -14.86 -1.21
N ILE A 640 -12.06 -14.03 -2.26
CA ILE A 640 -13.05 -12.94 -2.51
C ILE A 640 -14.47 -13.51 -2.72
N VAL A 641 -14.60 -14.71 -3.29
CA VAL A 641 -15.86 -15.48 -3.34
C VAL A 641 -15.61 -16.89 -2.81
N PRO A 642 -16.37 -17.35 -1.78
CA PRO A 642 -16.20 -18.66 -1.19
C PRO A 642 -16.78 -19.76 -2.09
N ASP A 643 -16.15 -20.93 -2.04
CA ASP A 643 -16.55 -22.15 -2.74
C ASP A 643 -17.93 -22.62 -2.24
N GLU A 644 -18.73 -23.29 -3.08
CA GLU A 644 -20.08 -23.75 -2.67
C GLU A 644 -20.03 -24.71 -1.46
N SER A 645 -18.93 -25.45 -1.33
CA SER A 645 -18.70 -26.38 -0.21
C SER A 645 -18.52 -25.65 1.14
N ASP A 646 -17.97 -24.43 1.15
CA ASP A 646 -17.80 -23.62 2.36
C ASP A 646 -19.13 -23.04 2.89
N ARG A 647 -20.20 -23.09 2.07
CA ARG A 647 -21.54 -22.56 2.42
C ARG A 647 -22.45 -23.63 3.04
N ALA A 648 -22.07 -24.90 3.00
CA ALA A 648 -22.89 -26.02 3.44
C ALA A 648 -22.49 -26.52 4.84
N ALA A 649 -23.47 -26.77 5.70
CA ALA A 649 -23.24 -27.39 7.01
C ALA A 649 -22.92 -28.89 6.83
N GLU A 650 -21.66 -29.31 7.00
CA GLU A 650 -21.21 -30.68 6.72
C GLU A 650 -21.64 -31.73 7.76
N THR A 651 -22.10 -31.35 8.95
CA THR A 651 -22.46 -32.31 10.01
C THR A 651 -23.51 -31.78 10.98
N ARG A 652 -24.45 -32.64 11.39
CA ARG A 652 -25.46 -32.41 12.44
C ARG A 652 -25.19 -33.37 13.61
N SER A 653 -24.29 -33.04 14.53
CA SER A 653 -24.31 -33.74 15.83
C SER A 653 -25.31 -33.05 16.77
N THR A 654 -25.60 -33.56 17.97
CA THR A 654 -26.47 -32.85 18.92
C THR A 654 -25.84 -32.78 20.31
N LEU A 655 -25.14 -31.69 20.64
CA LEU A 655 -24.72 -31.35 21.99
C LEU A 655 -25.54 -30.12 22.47
N THR A 656 -25.71 -30.02 23.77
CA THR A 656 -26.31 -28.89 24.50
C THR A 656 -25.25 -28.34 25.42
N SER A 657 -24.98 -27.04 25.36
CA SER A 657 -24.05 -26.33 26.26
C SER A 657 -24.83 -25.23 26.97
N SER A 658 -24.65 -25.11 28.28
CA SER A 658 -25.43 -24.26 29.19
C SER A 658 -24.72 -22.95 29.58
N GLY A 659 -23.70 -22.53 28.84
CA GLY A 659 -22.99 -21.28 29.10
C GLY A 659 -23.64 -20.09 28.38
N ALA A 660 -23.49 -18.89 28.95
CA ALA A 660 -23.96 -17.65 28.33
C ALA A 660 -23.41 -17.49 26.91
N MET A 661 -24.23 -16.97 26.00
CA MET A 661 -23.91 -16.86 24.58
C MET A 661 -24.48 -15.57 23.98
N ALA A 662 -23.69 -14.95 23.11
CA ALA A 662 -24.13 -13.86 22.26
C ALA A 662 -23.89 -14.19 20.78
N ALA A 663 -24.61 -13.53 19.89
CA ALA A 663 -24.43 -13.65 18.46
C ALA A 663 -24.64 -12.31 17.76
N VAL A 664 -23.78 -12.01 16.80
CA VAL A 664 -23.98 -10.95 15.82
C VAL A 664 -24.33 -11.63 14.50
N ILE A 665 -25.47 -11.29 13.91
CA ILE A 665 -25.96 -11.91 12.66
C ILE A 665 -26.20 -10.81 11.63
N GLY A 666 -25.65 -10.97 10.43
CA GLY A 666 -25.84 -10.07 9.29
C GLY A 666 -26.52 -10.77 8.12
N PHE A 667 -27.56 -10.16 7.55
CA PHE A 667 -28.27 -10.67 6.37
C PHE A 667 -28.90 -9.54 5.54
N GLN A 668 -29.45 -9.86 4.37
CA GLN A 668 -30.07 -8.87 3.47
C GLN A 668 -31.43 -8.42 4.01
N SER A 669 -31.77 -7.14 3.86
CA SER A 669 -33.12 -6.68 4.18
C SER A 669 -34.13 -7.25 3.18
N PRO A 670 -35.22 -7.90 3.63
CA PRO A 670 -36.26 -8.43 2.74
C PRO A 670 -37.10 -7.31 2.08
N TYR A 671 -36.90 -6.05 2.49
CA TYR A 671 -37.64 -4.90 1.97
C TYR A 671 -36.85 -4.07 0.96
N ASN A 672 -35.53 -4.24 0.88
CA ASN A 672 -34.67 -3.48 -0.02
C ASN A 672 -33.33 -4.20 -0.27
N ASP A 673 -33.05 -4.47 -1.54
CA ASP A 673 -31.88 -5.25 -1.96
C ASP A 673 -30.53 -4.58 -1.68
N GLN A 674 -30.51 -3.27 -1.42
CA GLN A 674 -29.31 -2.48 -1.11
C GLN A 674 -29.15 -2.21 0.41
N ARG A 675 -29.98 -2.84 1.25
CA ARG A 675 -29.95 -2.66 2.72
C ARG A 675 -29.63 -3.94 3.45
N SER A 676 -28.99 -3.80 4.59
CA SER A 676 -28.65 -4.92 5.46
C SER A 676 -29.43 -4.88 6.77
N VAL A 677 -29.58 -6.05 7.36
CA VAL A 677 -29.99 -6.22 8.75
C VAL A 677 -28.80 -6.73 9.55
N ILE A 678 -28.51 -6.08 10.68
CA ILE A 678 -27.54 -6.57 11.67
C ILE A 678 -28.26 -6.75 13.00
N ALA A 679 -28.29 -7.98 13.49
CA ALA A 679 -28.91 -8.36 14.74
C ALA A 679 -27.85 -8.67 15.81
N LEU A 680 -27.95 -7.99 16.95
CA LEU A 680 -27.16 -8.16 18.16
C LEU A 680 -28.01 -8.91 19.19
N LEU A 681 -27.74 -10.20 19.32
CA LEU A 681 -28.56 -11.14 20.08
C LEU A 681 -27.75 -11.71 21.25
N ALA A 682 -28.40 -11.95 22.38
CA ALA A 682 -27.82 -12.72 23.47
C ALA A 682 -28.90 -13.46 24.26
N ASP A 683 -28.51 -14.57 24.88
CA ASP A 683 -29.39 -15.45 25.67
C ASP A 683 -29.61 -14.99 27.11
N SER A 684 -28.76 -14.08 27.60
CA SER A 684 -28.67 -13.68 29.00
C SER A 684 -28.02 -12.29 29.14
N PRO A 685 -28.20 -11.59 30.28
CA PRO A 685 -27.48 -10.34 30.56
C PRO A 685 -25.96 -10.48 30.45
N ARG A 686 -25.41 -11.60 30.94
CA ARG A 686 -23.99 -11.93 30.80
C ARG A 686 -23.55 -12.08 29.34
N GLY A 687 -24.42 -12.62 28.48
CA GLY A 687 -24.21 -12.67 27.04
C GLY A 687 -24.09 -11.28 26.41
N TYR A 688 -24.94 -10.33 26.81
CA TYR A 688 -24.86 -8.93 26.35
C TYR A 688 -23.58 -8.23 26.84
N GLU A 689 -23.14 -8.44 28.09
CA GLU A 689 -21.85 -7.93 28.56
C GLU A 689 -20.70 -8.41 27.67
N MET A 690 -20.66 -9.71 27.35
CA MET A 690 -19.64 -10.25 26.43
C MET A 690 -19.72 -9.65 25.03
N LEU A 691 -20.94 -9.36 24.54
CA LEU A 691 -21.16 -8.71 23.25
C LEU A 691 -20.65 -7.26 23.26
N ASN A 692 -20.93 -6.50 24.31
CA ASN A 692 -20.45 -5.14 24.50
C ASN A 692 -18.93 -5.08 24.56
N ASP A 693 -18.31 -5.98 25.33
CA ASP A 693 -16.86 -6.13 25.40
C ASP A 693 -16.27 -6.46 24.02
N ALA A 694 -16.94 -7.33 23.26
CA ALA A 694 -16.47 -7.76 21.95
C ALA A 694 -16.56 -6.66 20.89
N VAL A 695 -17.57 -5.79 20.94
CA VAL A 695 -17.71 -4.63 20.05
C VAL A 695 -16.73 -3.52 20.41
N ASN A 696 -16.39 -3.35 21.69
CA ASN A 696 -15.47 -2.28 22.12
C ASN A 696 -13.98 -2.68 22.05
N ASP A 697 -13.64 -3.97 22.10
CA ASP A 697 -12.26 -4.47 22.06
C ASP A 697 -11.78 -4.69 20.60
N SER A 698 -10.73 -3.97 20.19
CA SER A 698 -10.18 -4.07 18.82
C SER A 698 -9.64 -5.46 18.45
N GLY A 699 -9.08 -6.21 19.41
CA GLY A 699 -8.56 -7.55 19.18
C GLY A 699 -9.68 -8.57 18.98
N LYS A 700 -10.75 -8.46 19.77
CA LYS A 700 -11.98 -9.26 19.60
C LYS A 700 -12.69 -8.93 18.29
N ARG A 701 -12.85 -7.65 17.95
CA ARG A 701 -13.42 -7.20 16.66
C ARG A 701 -12.71 -7.77 15.44
N ALA A 702 -11.38 -7.90 15.47
CA ALA A 702 -10.62 -8.49 14.36
C ALA A 702 -11.01 -9.94 14.04
N THR A 703 -11.65 -10.65 14.99
CA THR A 703 -12.13 -12.02 14.82
C THR A 703 -13.57 -12.12 14.33
N MET A 704 -14.32 -11.00 14.25
CA MET A 704 -15.67 -10.94 13.70
C MET A 704 -15.63 -10.86 12.17
N PHE A 705 -16.17 -11.87 11.48
CA PHE A 705 -16.25 -11.91 10.01
C PHE A 705 -17.43 -12.75 9.52
N GLY A 706 -17.71 -12.73 8.22
CA GLY A 706 -18.76 -13.57 7.63
C GLY A 706 -20.16 -13.02 7.90
N SER A 707 -21.15 -13.91 8.08
CA SER A 707 -22.55 -13.56 8.32
C SER A 707 -23.00 -13.79 9.76
N VAL A 708 -22.30 -14.61 10.54
CA VAL A 708 -22.63 -14.92 11.94
C VAL A 708 -21.35 -14.92 12.77
N ALA A 709 -21.31 -14.17 13.87
CA ALA A 709 -20.25 -14.22 14.87
C ALA A 709 -20.83 -14.61 16.22
N VAL A 710 -20.48 -15.80 16.72
CA VAL A 710 -20.92 -16.32 18.01
C VAL A 710 -19.88 -16.01 19.07
N ILE A 711 -20.30 -15.36 20.15
CA ILE A 711 -19.46 -14.88 21.24
C ILE A 711 -19.73 -15.74 22.48
N ARG A 712 -18.67 -16.33 23.03
CA ARG A 712 -18.68 -17.15 24.25
C ARG A 712 -17.49 -16.79 25.12
N GLU A 713 -17.46 -17.29 26.35
CA GLU A 713 -16.30 -17.13 27.24
C GLU A 713 -15.00 -17.71 26.66
N SER A 714 -15.11 -18.76 25.83
CA SER A 714 -13.95 -19.37 25.16
C SER A 714 -13.42 -18.56 23.97
N GLY A 715 -14.10 -17.48 23.57
CA GLY A 715 -13.72 -16.63 22.45
C GLY A 715 -14.84 -16.42 21.43
N ILE A 716 -14.49 -15.82 20.30
CA ILE A 716 -15.42 -15.47 19.21
C ILE A 716 -15.19 -16.41 18.03
N ASN A 717 -16.27 -17.02 17.55
CA ASN A 717 -16.25 -17.89 16.37
C ASN A 717 -17.15 -17.30 15.28
N SER A 718 -16.55 -17.03 14.14
CA SER A 718 -17.21 -16.39 13.00
C SER A 718 -17.41 -17.38 11.86
N LEU A 719 -18.57 -17.28 11.21
CA LEU A 719 -19.07 -18.21 10.20
C LEU A 719 -19.67 -17.41 9.05
N ARG A 720 -19.60 -17.96 7.84
CA ARG A 720 -20.32 -17.44 6.67
C ARG A 720 -21.37 -18.46 6.26
N VAL A 721 -22.62 -18.08 6.41
CA VAL A 721 -23.84 -18.87 6.17
C VAL A 721 -24.81 -18.01 5.34
N GLY A 722 -25.48 -18.62 4.36
CA GLY A 722 -26.46 -17.94 3.49
C GLY A 722 -25.86 -17.36 2.21
N ASP A 723 -26.72 -16.77 1.39
CA ASP A 723 -26.35 -16.18 0.11
C ASP A 723 -25.64 -14.82 0.28
N VAL A 724 -24.71 -14.52 -0.64
CA VAL A 724 -24.04 -13.22 -0.71
C VAL A 724 -24.86 -12.28 -1.59
N TYR A 725 -25.14 -11.09 -1.08
CA TYR A 725 -25.74 -9.97 -1.81
C TYR A 725 -24.73 -8.83 -1.95
N TYR A 726 -25.06 -7.82 -2.77
CA TYR A 726 -24.13 -6.75 -3.12
C TYR A 726 -24.73 -5.39 -2.80
N VAL A 727 -24.00 -4.61 -2.02
CA VAL A 727 -24.37 -3.23 -1.68
C VAL A 727 -23.45 -2.28 -2.43
N GLY A 728 -24.03 -1.25 -3.05
CA GLY A 728 -23.33 -0.22 -3.80
C GLY A 728 -23.43 -0.39 -5.32
N HIS A 729 -22.66 0.44 -6.03
CA HIS A 729 -22.70 0.54 -7.48
C HIS A 729 -21.34 0.21 -8.09
N LEU A 730 -21.35 -0.72 -9.04
CA LEU A 730 -20.26 -0.92 -9.99
C LEU A 730 -20.79 -0.71 -11.40
N PRO A 731 -20.03 -0.04 -12.27
CA PRO A 731 -20.32 -0.04 -13.70
C PRO A 731 -20.45 -1.46 -14.23
N TRP A 732 -21.32 -1.67 -15.23
CA TRP A 732 -21.63 -3.01 -15.74
C TRP A 732 -20.38 -3.78 -16.21
N PHE A 733 -19.39 -3.09 -16.76
CA PHE A 733 -18.14 -3.71 -17.21
C PHE A 733 -17.31 -4.22 -16.03
N GLU A 734 -17.18 -3.47 -14.93
CA GLU A 734 -16.51 -3.93 -13.71
C GLU A 734 -17.28 -5.07 -13.04
N ARG A 735 -18.62 -5.08 -13.11
CA ARG A 735 -19.43 -6.21 -12.60
C ARG A 735 -19.15 -7.51 -13.34
N VAL A 736 -19.02 -7.45 -14.67
CA VAL A 736 -18.66 -8.62 -15.50
C VAL A 736 -17.26 -9.11 -15.11
N TRP A 737 -16.30 -8.20 -14.90
CA TRP A 737 -14.96 -8.56 -14.44
C TRP A 737 -14.95 -9.17 -13.04
N TYR A 738 -15.67 -8.58 -12.09
CA TYR A 738 -15.82 -9.10 -10.74
C TYR A 738 -16.43 -10.52 -10.74
N ALA A 739 -17.45 -10.75 -11.57
CA ALA A 739 -18.04 -12.07 -11.74
C ALA A 739 -17.06 -13.08 -12.37
N LEU A 740 -16.31 -12.66 -13.39
CA LEU A 740 -15.31 -13.52 -14.04
C LEU A 740 -14.09 -13.78 -13.14
N ALA A 741 -13.71 -12.85 -12.26
CA ALA A 741 -12.49 -12.90 -11.46
C ALA A 741 -12.32 -14.16 -10.59
N ASN A 742 -13.42 -14.81 -10.21
CA ASN A 742 -13.43 -16.02 -9.37
C ASN A 742 -13.62 -17.32 -10.18
N HIS A 743 -13.73 -17.21 -11.51
CA HIS A 743 -13.82 -18.36 -12.41
C HIS A 743 -12.55 -18.46 -13.24
N PRO A 744 -11.42 -18.98 -12.71
CA PRO A 744 -10.13 -19.03 -13.40
C PRO A 744 -10.19 -19.71 -14.77
N MET A 745 -11.16 -20.62 -15.02
CA MET A 745 -11.37 -21.24 -16.33
C MET A 745 -12.10 -20.34 -17.34
N LEU A 746 -13.09 -19.54 -16.89
CA LEU A 746 -13.75 -18.53 -17.74
C LEU A 746 -12.86 -17.30 -17.92
N LEU A 747 -12.09 -16.95 -16.89
CA LEU A 747 -10.94 -16.04 -16.98
C LEU A 747 -9.91 -16.58 -17.94
N LEU A 748 -9.50 -17.84 -17.91
CA LEU A 748 -8.55 -18.39 -18.89
C LEU A 748 -9.13 -18.33 -20.29
N ALA A 749 -10.44 -18.55 -20.47
CA ALA A 749 -11.10 -18.35 -21.76
C ALA A 749 -11.14 -16.86 -22.18
N ALA A 750 -11.32 -15.92 -21.24
CA ALA A 750 -11.37 -14.47 -21.51
C ALA A 750 -9.98 -13.78 -21.54
N PHE A 751 -9.00 -14.29 -20.82
CA PHE A 751 -7.60 -13.86 -20.78
C PHE A 751 -6.80 -14.51 -21.90
N SER A 752 -7.20 -15.68 -22.41
CA SER A 752 -6.70 -16.13 -23.71
C SER A 752 -7.09 -15.15 -24.82
N VAL A 753 -8.13 -14.35 -24.62
CA VAL A 753 -8.51 -13.26 -25.54
C VAL A 753 -7.76 -11.96 -25.22
N GLN A 754 -7.49 -11.61 -23.96
CA GLN A 754 -6.82 -10.34 -23.62
C GLN A 754 -5.27 -10.40 -23.59
N ALA A 755 -4.67 -11.53 -23.17
CA ALA A 755 -3.24 -11.79 -23.36
C ALA A 755 -2.86 -12.03 -24.83
N ALA A 756 -3.85 -12.28 -25.68
CA ALA A 756 -3.69 -12.28 -27.13
C ALA A 756 -3.67 -10.87 -27.74
N CYS A 757 -4.11 -9.81 -27.03
CA CYS A 757 -4.15 -8.43 -27.54
C CYS A 757 -2.93 -7.56 -27.20
N THR A 758 -2.09 -7.97 -26.25
CA THR A 758 -0.86 -7.25 -25.88
C THR A 758 0.37 -8.07 -26.25
N TRP A 759 1.46 -7.45 -26.68
CA TRP A 759 2.72 -8.13 -26.99
C TRP A 759 3.58 -8.27 -25.71
N PRO A 760 3.67 -9.45 -25.05
CA PRO A 760 4.24 -9.54 -23.70
C PRO A 760 5.76 -9.28 -23.65
N ALA A 761 6.50 -9.72 -24.68
CA ALA A 761 7.93 -9.43 -24.79
C ALA A 761 8.19 -7.92 -24.97
N TRP A 762 7.29 -7.19 -25.65
CA TRP A 762 7.37 -5.72 -25.74
C TRP A 762 7.12 -5.07 -24.38
N GLU A 763 6.10 -5.51 -23.63
CA GLU A 763 5.83 -4.99 -22.29
C GLU A 763 6.99 -5.18 -21.32
N GLN A 764 7.64 -6.34 -21.38
CA GLN A 764 8.82 -6.60 -20.56
C GLN A 764 10.03 -5.79 -21.03
N PHE A 765 10.23 -5.64 -22.36
CA PHE A 765 11.28 -4.77 -22.90
C PHE A 765 11.10 -3.31 -22.45
N LYS A 766 9.87 -2.78 -22.44
CA LYS A 766 9.59 -1.44 -21.91
C LYS A 766 10.05 -1.29 -20.47
N LYS A 767 9.72 -2.26 -19.60
CA LYS A 767 10.08 -2.22 -18.18
C LYS A 767 11.60 -2.25 -17.96
N ASP A 768 12.31 -3.07 -18.73
CA ASP A 768 13.74 -3.32 -18.50
C ASP A 768 14.63 -2.30 -19.21
N TYR A 769 14.21 -1.80 -20.37
CA TYR A 769 15.07 -1.02 -21.27
C TYR A 769 14.54 0.36 -21.63
N ILE A 770 13.29 0.72 -21.30
CA ILE A 770 12.74 2.05 -21.62
C ILE A 770 12.46 2.84 -20.34
N SER A 771 13.10 4.00 -20.21
CA SER A 771 12.85 4.92 -19.10
C SER A 771 11.45 5.53 -19.17
N GLN A 772 10.99 6.07 -18.04
CA GLN A 772 9.74 6.83 -17.96
C GLN A 772 9.71 8.03 -18.94
N GLU A 773 10.88 8.58 -19.28
CA GLU A 773 11.04 9.71 -20.20
C GLU A 773 11.04 9.31 -21.68
N GLY A 774 10.95 8.01 -22.02
CA GLY A 774 10.90 7.53 -23.41
C GLY A 774 12.26 7.18 -24.03
N ARG A 775 13.33 7.17 -23.23
CA ARG A 775 14.68 6.75 -23.66
C ARG A 775 14.86 5.24 -23.60
N VAL A 776 15.31 4.62 -24.68
CA VAL A 776 15.74 3.21 -24.79
C VAL A 776 17.20 3.09 -24.39
N ILE A 777 17.50 2.34 -23.34
CA ILE A 777 18.79 2.27 -22.66
C ILE A 777 19.46 0.94 -22.97
N ASP A 778 20.74 0.97 -23.36
CA ASP A 778 21.61 -0.20 -23.27
C ASP A 778 22.32 -0.18 -21.89
N PRO A 779 21.92 -1.05 -20.95
CA PRO A 779 22.53 -1.08 -19.63
C PRO A 779 23.89 -1.78 -19.63
N SER A 780 24.30 -2.47 -20.69
CA SER A 780 25.59 -3.17 -20.74
C SER A 780 26.78 -2.20 -20.85
N ASP A 781 26.57 -1.00 -21.41
CA ASP A 781 27.56 0.07 -21.42
C ASP A 781 27.57 0.83 -20.08
N ALA A 782 28.75 1.08 -19.52
CA ALA A 782 28.90 1.86 -18.28
C ALA A 782 28.32 3.29 -18.39
N ARG A 783 28.28 3.85 -19.60
CA ARG A 783 27.69 5.16 -19.92
C ARG A 783 26.17 5.11 -20.05
N LYS A 784 25.56 3.90 -19.96
CA LYS A 784 24.13 3.60 -20.12
C LYS A 784 23.58 4.29 -21.35
N ILE A 785 24.13 3.94 -22.50
CA ILE A 785 23.94 4.68 -23.75
C ILE A 785 22.54 4.51 -24.32
N THR A 786 22.18 5.43 -25.22
CA THR A 786 21.04 5.34 -26.12
C THR A 786 21.53 5.68 -27.49
N THR A 787 21.04 4.94 -28.47
CA THR A 787 21.35 5.16 -29.86
C THR A 787 20.11 5.54 -30.65
N SER A 788 20.30 6.22 -31.78
CA SER A 788 19.20 6.47 -32.73
C SER A 788 18.59 5.15 -33.23
N GLU A 789 19.40 4.11 -33.40
CA GLU A 789 18.96 2.73 -33.65
C GLU A 789 17.99 2.24 -32.57
N GLY A 790 18.38 2.32 -31.29
CA GLY A 790 17.54 1.85 -30.20
C GLY A 790 16.21 2.58 -30.08
N GLN A 791 16.22 3.91 -30.25
CA GLN A 791 14.99 4.71 -30.32
C GLN A 791 14.11 4.25 -31.49
N SER A 792 14.70 4.06 -32.68
CA SER A 792 13.95 3.64 -33.87
C SER A 792 13.29 2.27 -33.71
N TYR A 793 13.96 1.33 -33.03
CA TYR A 793 13.42 0.00 -32.75
C TYR A 793 12.32 0.05 -31.70
N GLY A 794 12.48 0.91 -30.68
CA GLY A 794 11.42 1.19 -29.71
C GLY A 794 10.16 1.74 -30.39
N MET A 795 10.32 2.70 -31.31
CA MET A 795 9.20 3.24 -32.11
C MET A 795 8.57 2.17 -33.00
N PHE A 796 9.37 1.33 -33.66
CA PHE A 796 8.88 0.22 -34.45
C PHE A 796 8.04 -0.76 -33.62
N SER A 797 8.57 -1.22 -32.48
CA SER A 797 7.89 -2.19 -31.61
C SER A 797 6.63 -1.61 -30.99
N ALA A 798 6.66 -0.34 -30.57
CA ALA A 798 5.48 0.37 -30.08
C ALA A 798 4.39 0.45 -31.16
N LEU A 799 4.75 0.80 -32.41
CA LEU A 799 3.81 0.79 -33.52
C LEU A 799 3.26 -0.63 -33.75
N ALA A 800 4.11 -1.65 -33.88
CA ALA A 800 3.67 -3.02 -34.07
C ALA A 800 2.70 -3.50 -32.97
N ALA A 801 2.93 -3.10 -31.71
CA ALA A 801 2.09 -3.42 -30.57
C ALA A 801 0.80 -2.58 -30.45
N ASN A 802 0.57 -1.62 -31.35
CA ASN A 802 -0.48 -0.60 -31.22
C ASN A 802 -0.37 0.26 -29.94
N ASP A 803 0.84 0.42 -29.42
CA ASP A 803 1.13 1.16 -28.19
C ASP A 803 1.50 2.62 -28.51
N ARG A 804 0.46 3.41 -28.78
CA ARG A 804 0.63 4.82 -29.16
C ARG A 804 1.26 5.67 -28.06
N ALA A 805 0.97 5.37 -26.80
CA ALA A 805 1.52 6.12 -25.67
C ALA A 805 3.04 5.96 -25.57
N ALA A 806 3.55 4.73 -25.68
CA ALA A 806 4.99 4.50 -25.71
C ALA A 806 5.63 5.11 -26.97
N PHE A 807 4.95 5.03 -28.13
CA PHE A 807 5.45 5.64 -29.37
C PHE A 807 5.64 7.15 -29.24
N ASP A 808 4.65 7.87 -28.70
CA ASP A 808 4.74 9.31 -28.47
C ASP A 808 5.86 9.66 -27.50
N ASN A 809 5.99 8.93 -26.38
CA ASN A 809 7.03 9.18 -25.39
C ASN A 809 8.44 8.98 -25.97
N ILE A 810 8.65 7.89 -26.72
CA ILE A 810 9.92 7.59 -27.39
C ILE A 810 10.22 8.65 -28.46
N LEU A 811 9.23 9.08 -29.23
CA LEU A 811 9.37 10.14 -30.23
C LEU A 811 9.79 11.47 -29.59
N ASP A 812 9.11 11.88 -28.52
CA ASP A 812 9.37 13.14 -27.85
C ASP A 812 10.79 13.18 -27.27
N TRP A 813 11.23 12.09 -26.60
CA TRP A 813 12.61 11.99 -26.11
C TRP A 813 13.63 12.10 -27.25
N THR A 814 13.38 11.39 -28.35
CA THR A 814 14.24 11.36 -29.54
C THR A 814 14.39 12.75 -30.15
N GLN A 815 13.27 13.45 -30.33
CA GLN A 815 13.27 14.82 -30.86
C GLN A 815 14.09 15.74 -29.96
N ASN A 816 13.82 15.73 -28.65
CA ASN A 816 14.45 16.65 -27.71
C ASN A 816 15.95 16.39 -27.54
N ASN A 817 16.35 15.13 -27.39
CA ASN A 817 17.71 14.78 -26.96
C ASN A 817 18.66 14.41 -28.09
N LEU A 818 18.17 13.77 -29.16
CA LEU A 818 19.00 13.38 -30.30
C LEU A 818 18.93 14.40 -31.44
N ALA A 819 17.81 15.11 -31.57
CA ALA A 819 17.58 16.07 -32.65
C ALA A 819 17.41 17.52 -32.17
N GLN A 820 17.85 17.84 -30.94
CA GLN A 820 17.83 19.21 -30.37
C GLN A 820 16.47 19.90 -30.49
N GLY A 821 15.38 19.15 -30.24
CA GLY A 821 13.99 19.59 -30.28
C GLY A 821 13.22 19.16 -31.54
N SER A 822 13.88 18.87 -32.67
CA SER A 822 13.16 18.63 -33.93
C SER A 822 13.90 17.76 -34.95
N LEU A 823 13.34 16.59 -35.24
CA LEU A 823 13.77 15.71 -36.35
C LEU A 823 13.51 16.33 -37.73
N LYS A 824 12.66 17.37 -37.82
CA LYS A 824 12.48 18.12 -39.08
C LYS A 824 13.73 18.95 -39.41
N GLU A 825 14.53 19.31 -38.42
CA GLU A 825 15.67 20.24 -38.55
C GLU A 825 17.02 19.56 -38.78
N ARG A 826 17.22 18.34 -38.25
CA ARG A 826 18.49 17.61 -38.31
C ARG A 826 18.28 16.10 -38.16
N LEU A 827 19.21 15.29 -38.68
CA LEU A 827 19.27 13.85 -38.37
C LEU A 827 19.58 13.66 -36.88
N PRO A 828 19.03 12.62 -36.23
CA PRO A 828 19.30 12.38 -34.82
C PRO A 828 20.76 11.98 -34.60
N ALA A 829 21.36 12.50 -33.53
CA ALA A 829 22.65 12.04 -33.05
C ALA A 829 22.61 10.55 -32.72
N TRP A 830 23.59 9.79 -33.20
CA TRP A 830 23.58 8.34 -33.07
C TRP A 830 23.93 7.84 -31.66
N LEU A 831 24.60 8.65 -30.84
CA LEU A 831 25.04 8.23 -29.50
C LEU A 831 24.82 9.31 -28.44
N TRP A 832 24.08 8.95 -27.40
CA TRP A 832 23.80 9.77 -26.22
C TRP A 832 24.05 8.96 -24.95
N GLY A 833 24.57 9.58 -23.90
CA GLY A 833 24.85 8.86 -22.66
C GLY A 833 25.55 9.73 -21.62
N LYS A 834 26.01 9.08 -20.55
CA LYS A 834 26.73 9.75 -19.47
C LYS A 834 28.17 10.05 -19.88
N LYS A 835 28.58 11.31 -19.74
CA LYS A 835 29.98 11.73 -19.82
C LYS A 835 30.71 11.58 -18.49
N GLU A 836 32.04 11.62 -18.53
CA GLU A 836 32.89 11.56 -17.33
C GLU A 836 32.59 12.69 -16.33
N ASN A 837 32.18 13.86 -16.81
CA ASN A 837 31.75 14.99 -15.97
C ASN A 837 30.36 14.82 -15.33
N SER A 838 29.80 13.60 -15.38
CA SER A 838 28.47 13.24 -14.86
C SER A 838 27.27 13.90 -15.54
N LYS A 839 27.46 14.68 -16.61
CA LYS A 839 26.35 15.16 -17.45
C LYS A 839 25.91 14.07 -18.42
N TRP A 840 24.62 14.10 -18.75
CA TRP A 840 24.03 13.24 -19.76
C TRP A 840 23.68 14.08 -20.98
N GLU A 841 24.35 13.82 -22.09
CA GLU A 841 24.20 14.60 -23.32
C GLU A 841 24.64 13.76 -24.53
N VAL A 842 24.54 14.35 -25.71
CA VAL A 842 25.05 13.75 -26.95
C VAL A 842 26.55 13.48 -26.80
N LEU A 843 26.95 12.22 -27.04
CA LEU A 843 28.34 11.77 -27.03
C LEU A 843 28.95 11.85 -28.42
N ASP A 844 28.16 11.58 -29.45
CA ASP A 844 28.52 11.78 -30.85
C ASP A 844 27.30 12.25 -31.65
N SER A 845 27.49 13.35 -32.37
CA SER A 845 26.46 14.04 -33.16
C SER A 845 26.36 13.56 -34.62
N ASN A 846 27.18 12.57 -35.02
CA ASN A 846 27.00 11.91 -36.31
C ASN A 846 25.66 11.15 -36.37
N SER A 847 25.18 10.81 -37.56
CA SER A 847 24.01 9.93 -37.71
C SER A 847 24.43 8.47 -37.86
N ALA A 848 23.49 7.56 -37.59
CA ALA A 848 23.56 6.15 -37.96
C ALA A 848 22.32 5.85 -38.81
N SER A 849 22.53 5.62 -40.10
CA SER A 849 21.47 5.71 -41.09
C SER A 849 20.42 4.60 -40.98
N ASP A 850 20.75 3.46 -40.35
CA ASP A 850 19.78 2.39 -40.11
C ASP A 850 18.73 2.82 -39.09
N GLY A 851 19.16 3.45 -37.98
CA GLY A 851 18.26 4.10 -37.05
C GLY A 851 17.39 5.16 -37.74
N ASP A 852 17.99 5.95 -38.62
CA ASP A 852 17.30 7.02 -39.33
C ASP A 852 16.20 6.49 -40.27
N VAL A 853 16.48 5.45 -41.06
CA VAL A 853 15.48 4.86 -41.97
C VAL A 853 14.39 4.09 -41.23
N TRP A 854 14.71 3.38 -40.14
CA TRP A 854 13.68 2.73 -39.32
C TRP A 854 12.77 3.75 -38.62
N MET A 855 13.34 4.87 -38.19
CA MET A 855 12.58 5.97 -37.58
C MET A 855 11.67 6.66 -38.59
N ALA A 856 12.19 6.96 -39.79
CA ALA A 856 11.39 7.54 -40.87
C ALA A 856 10.25 6.61 -41.30
N TRP A 857 10.54 5.30 -41.47
CA TRP A 857 9.51 4.30 -41.79
C TRP A 857 8.43 4.23 -40.71
N SER A 858 8.83 4.11 -39.43
CA SER A 858 7.90 4.01 -38.31
C SER A 858 7.01 5.23 -38.19
N LEU A 859 7.53 6.45 -38.39
CA LEU A 859 6.73 7.69 -38.39
C LEU A 859 5.74 7.76 -39.54
N LEU A 860 6.16 7.37 -40.75
CA LEU A 860 5.31 7.38 -41.93
C LEU A 860 4.18 6.35 -41.80
N GLU A 861 4.48 5.15 -41.32
CA GLU A 861 3.48 4.10 -41.09
C GLU A 861 2.58 4.40 -39.89
N ALA A 862 3.10 4.98 -38.80
CA ALA A 862 2.29 5.47 -37.69
C ALA A 862 1.30 6.54 -38.17
N GLY A 863 1.76 7.51 -38.96
CA GLY A 863 0.89 8.54 -39.52
C GLY A 863 -0.19 7.97 -40.44
N ARG A 864 0.14 6.94 -41.24
CA ARG A 864 -0.82 6.22 -42.09
C ARG A 864 -1.85 5.42 -41.28
N LEU A 865 -1.39 4.60 -40.32
CA LEU A 865 -2.23 3.65 -39.59
C LEU A 865 -3.07 4.31 -38.49
N TRP A 866 -2.47 5.20 -37.71
CA TRP A 866 -3.17 5.96 -36.67
C TRP A 866 -3.84 7.24 -37.20
N LYS A 867 -3.70 7.54 -38.50
CA LYS A 867 -4.29 8.71 -39.18
C LYS A 867 -3.88 10.02 -38.51
N GLU A 868 -2.60 10.13 -38.16
CA GLU A 868 -2.02 11.28 -37.48
C GLU A 868 -1.03 12.00 -38.39
N GLN A 869 -1.42 13.17 -38.87
CA GLN A 869 -0.63 13.95 -39.83
C GLN A 869 0.70 14.40 -39.25
N ARG A 870 0.79 14.65 -37.93
CA ARG A 870 2.04 15.03 -37.26
C ARG A 870 3.15 14.03 -37.55
N TYR A 871 2.89 12.73 -37.41
CA TYR A 871 3.91 11.70 -37.65
C TYR A 871 4.32 11.65 -39.12
N THR A 872 3.36 11.75 -40.04
CA THR A 872 3.66 11.80 -41.48
C THR A 872 4.56 12.99 -41.84
N ASP A 873 4.29 14.17 -41.28
CA ASP A 873 5.10 15.36 -41.55
C ASP A 873 6.53 15.24 -41.03
N ILE A 874 6.70 14.69 -39.82
CA ILE A 874 8.03 14.47 -39.24
C ILE A 874 8.78 13.40 -40.04
N GLY A 875 8.15 12.25 -40.31
CA GLY A 875 8.74 11.15 -41.06
C GLY A 875 9.11 11.53 -42.49
N SER A 876 8.26 12.32 -43.17
CA SER A 876 8.55 12.81 -44.52
C SER A 876 9.72 13.81 -44.54
N ALA A 877 9.79 14.71 -43.58
CA ALA A 877 10.91 15.65 -43.45
C ALA A 877 12.23 14.92 -43.15
N LEU A 878 12.18 13.93 -42.26
CA LEU A 878 13.33 13.09 -41.91
C LEU A 878 13.81 12.29 -43.14
N LEU A 879 12.90 11.63 -43.86
CA LEU A 879 13.26 10.85 -45.06
C LEU A 879 13.91 11.72 -46.15
N LYS A 880 13.38 12.92 -46.40
CA LYS A 880 14.00 13.88 -47.32
C LYS A 880 15.38 14.35 -46.86
N ARG A 881 15.64 14.36 -45.55
CA ARG A 881 16.94 14.71 -45.00
C ARG A 881 17.95 13.58 -45.16
N ILE A 882 17.56 12.35 -44.86
CA ILE A 882 18.37 11.14 -45.12
C ILE A 882 18.88 11.14 -46.56
N ALA A 883 17.96 11.33 -47.52
CA ALA A 883 18.29 11.40 -48.94
C ALA A 883 19.26 12.53 -49.32
N ARG A 884 19.32 13.62 -48.55
CA ARG A 884 20.18 14.78 -48.83
C ARG A 884 21.54 14.69 -48.12
N GLU A 885 21.58 14.11 -46.93
CA GLU A 885 22.74 14.21 -46.02
C GLU A 885 23.56 12.92 -45.94
N GLU A 886 22.97 11.76 -46.23
CA GLU A 886 23.66 10.46 -46.12
C GLU A 886 23.35 9.50 -47.29
N VAL A 887 22.82 10.02 -48.39
CA VAL A 887 22.75 9.29 -49.68
C VAL A 887 23.65 9.98 -50.68
N VAL A 888 24.55 9.22 -51.28
CA VAL A 888 25.51 9.73 -52.28
C VAL A 888 25.43 8.92 -53.57
N THR A 889 25.84 9.54 -54.68
CA THR A 889 25.96 8.84 -55.96
C THR A 889 27.38 8.30 -56.08
N VAL A 890 27.52 6.98 -56.14
CA VAL A 890 28.80 6.29 -56.27
C VAL A 890 29.03 5.87 -57.72
N PRO A 891 30.13 6.32 -58.38
CA PRO A 891 30.47 5.90 -59.72
C PRO A 891 30.58 4.36 -59.81
N GLY A 892 29.83 3.75 -60.72
CA GLY A 892 29.76 2.29 -60.89
C GLY A 892 28.60 1.59 -60.15
N LEU A 893 27.92 2.29 -59.24
CA LEU A 893 26.72 1.78 -58.54
C LEU A 893 25.47 2.63 -58.81
N GLY A 894 25.54 3.95 -58.63
CA GLY A 894 24.38 4.85 -58.53
C GLY A 894 24.18 5.35 -57.11
N SER A 895 22.95 5.71 -56.73
CA SER A 895 22.64 6.15 -55.36
C SER A 895 22.90 5.03 -54.36
N MET A 896 23.62 5.34 -53.27
CA MET A 896 23.94 4.43 -52.18
C MET A 896 23.69 5.13 -50.84
N LEU A 897 23.13 4.38 -49.89
CA LEU A 897 22.94 4.83 -48.51
C LEU A 897 24.27 4.67 -47.76
N LEU A 898 24.81 5.77 -47.25
CA LEU A 898 25.97 5.76 -46.36
C LEU A 898 25.52 5.36 -44.94
N PRO A 899 26.36 4.65 -44.18
CA PRO A 899 26.08 4.30 -42.78
C PRO A 899 25.86 5.49 -41.83
N GLY A 900 26.26 6.69 -42.23
CA GLY A 900 26.02 7.93 -41.50
C GLY A 900 26.48 9.11 -42.34
N LYS A 901 26.05 10.32 -41.95
CA LYS A 901 26.31 11.55 -42.71
C LYS A 901 27.80 11.90 -42.88
N VAL A 902 28.65 11.49 -41.94
CA VAL A 902 30.10 11.79 -41.94
C VAL A 902 30.92 10.51 -41.72
N GLY A 903 32.06 10.40 -42.39
CA GLY A 903 33.09 9.38 -42.11
C GLY A 903 33.05 8.11 -42.95
N PHE A 904 32.10 7.97 -43.88
CA PHE A 904 31.92 6.75 -44.70
C PHE A 904 32.11 6.95 -46.21
N ALA A 905 32.40 8.19 -46.63
CA ALA A 905 32.73 8.54 -48.00
C ALA A 905 34.06 9.29 -48.02
N GLU A 906 35.00 8.76 -48.80
CA GLU A 906 36.26 9.40 -49.19
C GLU A 906 36.23 9.72 -50.69
N ASP A 907 37.23 10.41 -51.21
CA ASP A 907 37.27 10.83 -52.63
C ASP A 907 37.12 9.67 -53.63
N ASN A 908 37.69 8.49 -53.31
CA ASN A 908 37.71 7.33 -54.20
C ASN A 908 37.23 6.04 -53.53
N SER A 909 36.74 6.09 -52.30
CA SER A 909 36.29 4.90 -51.58
C SER A 909 35.09 5.18 -50.68
N TRP A 910 34.20 4.21 -50.57
CA TRP A 910 33.00 4.28 -49.73
C TRP A 910 32.87 3.03 -48.89
N ARG A 911 32.39 3.16 -47.66
CA ARG A 911 32.14 2.05 -46.76
C ARG A 911 30.65 1.92 -46.50
N PHE A 912 30.13 0.71 -46.62
CA PHE A 912 28.72 0.39 -46.48
C PHE A 912 28.51 -0.70 -45.44
N ASN A 913 27.32 -0.70 -44.85
CA ASN A 913 26.84 -1.74 -43.96
C ASN A 913 25.61 -2.42 -44.60
N PRO A 914 25.73 -3.67 -45.07
CA PRO A 914 24.63 -4.41 -45.69
C PRO A 914 23.37 -4.56 -44.81
N SER A 915 23.49 -4.45 -43.48
CA SER A 915 22.36 -4.66 -42.57
C SER A 915 21.43 -3.45 -42.41
N TYR A 916 21.84 -2.28 -42.92
CA TYR A 916 21.24 -0.99 -42.58
C TYR A 916 19.92 -0.68 -43.29
N LEU A 917 19.71 -1.21 -44.50
CA LEU A 917 18.48 -0.98 -45.26
C LEU A 917 17.76 -2.31 -45.55
N PRO A 918 16.76 -2.69 -44.73
CA PRO A 918 15.92 -3.85 -45.00
C PRO A 918 15.27 -3.75 -46.39
N PRO A 919 15.21 -4.82 -47.19
CA PRO A 919 14.59 -4.78 -48.51
C PRO A 919 13.11 -4.35 -48.49
N THR A 920 12.38 -4.67 -47.42
CA THR A 920 10.99 -4.22 -47.22
C THR A 920 10.91 -2.70 -47.06
N LEU A 921 11.81 -2.07 -46.29
CA LEU A 921 11.90 -0.61 -46.15
C LEU A 921 12.34 0.05 -47.46
N ALA A 922 13.33 -0.52 -48.15
CA ALA A 922 13.74 -0.05 -49.47
C ALA A 922 12.57 -0.03 -50.47
N GLN A 923 11.77 -1.10 -50.49
CA GLN A 923 10.53 -1.18 -51.28
C GLN A 923 9.51 -0.13 -50.83
N TYR A 924 9.32 0.07 -49.52
CA TYR A 924 8.40 1.08 -48.99
C TYR A 924 8.73 2.48 -49.49
N PHE A 925 10.00 2.88 -49.42
CA PHE A 925 10.41 4.25 -49.76
C PHE A 925 10.35 4.58 -51.24
N THR A 926 10.30 3.59 -52.14
CA THR A 926 10.14 3.84 -53.59
C THR A 926 8.92 4.69 -53.93
N ARG A 927 7.89 4.71 -53.07
CA ARG A 927 6.69 5.56 -53.21
C ARG A 927 7.00 7.07 -53.18
N PHE A 928 8.15 7.46 -52.64
CA PHE A 928 8.60 8.86 -52.56
C PHE A 928 9.52 9.26 -53.72
N GLY A 929 9.70 8.39 -54.73
CA GLY A 929 10.50 8.68 -55.91
C GLY A 929 12.01 8.64 -55.65
N ALA A 930 12.78 9.43 -56.41
CA ALA A 930 14.24 9.47 -56.28
C ALA A 930 14.68 10.05 -54.91
N PRO A 931 15.77 9.55 -54.30
CA PRO A 931 16.66 8.49 -54.79
C PRO A 931 16.22 7.05 -54.47
N TRP A 932 15.07 6.87 -53.82
CA TRP A 932 14.64 5.59 -53.24
C TRP A 932 14.40 4.47 -54.26
N THR A 933 13.92 4.82 -55.45
CA THR A 933 13.79 3.87 -56.57
C THR A 933 15.12 3.24 -56.96
N THR A 934 16.19 4.05 -57.01
CA THR A 934 17.54 3.56 -57.31
C THR A 934 18.15 2.83 -56.11
N LEU A 935 17.94 3.34 -54.90
CA LEU A 935 18.44 2.72 -53.67
C LEU A 935 17.92 1.29 -53.47
N ARG A 936 16.69 0.99 -53.89
CA ARG A 936 16.18 -0.39 -53.84
C ARG A 936 17.03 -1.35 -54.68
N GLU A 937 17.38 -0.94 -55.90
CA GLU A 937 18.15 -1.76 -56.82
C GLU A 937 19.61 -1.88 -56.39
N THR A 938 20.23 -0.78 -55.96
CA THR A 938 21.62 -0.78 -55.49
C THR A 938 21.78 -1.48 -54.14
N ASN A 939 20.76 -1.43 -53.26
CA ASN A 939 20.73 -2.24 -52.04
C ASN A 939 20.71 -3.73 -52.36
N GLN A 940 19.94 -4.16 -53.37
CA GLN A 940 19.99 -5.55 -53.83
C GLN A 940 21.40 -5.93 -54.32
N ARG A 941 22.08 -5.03 -55.07
CA ARG A 941 23.46 -5.25 -55.49
C ARG A 941 24.40 -5.38 -54.30
N LEU A 942 24.30 -4.49 -53.31
CA LEU A 942 25.09 -4.55 -52.07
C LEU A 942 24.94 -5.92 -51.39
N LEU A 943 23.71 -6.40 -51.21
CA LEU A 943 23.45 -7.69 -50.55
C LEU A 943 23.95 -8.89 -51.39
N LEU A 944 23.72 -8.89 -52.70
CA LEU A 944 24.05 -10.04 -53.54
C LEU A 944 25.53 -10.11 -53.90
N GLU A 945 26.14 -8.98 -54.23
CA GLU A 945 27.49 -8.93 -54.80
C GLU A 945 28.59 -9.07 -53.73
N THR A 946 28.31 -8.76 -52.46
CA THR A 946 29.32 -8.71 -51.39
C THR A 946 29.45 -9.97 -50.54
N ALA A 947 28.65 -11.00 -50.82
CA ALA A 947 28.65 -12.27 -50.09
C ALA A 947 29.23 -13.45 -50.90
N PRO A 948 30.50 -13.43 -51.33
CA PRO A 948 31.06 -14.40 -52.29
C PRO A 948 30.95 -15.87 -51.82
N LYS A 949 30.94 -16.11 -50.50
CA LYS A 949 30.74 -17.43 -49.89
C LYS A 949 29.36 -17.64 -49.26
N GLY A 950 28.42 -16.75 -49.55
CA GLY A 950 27.04 -16.79 -49.05
C GLY A 950 26.87 -16.32 -47.60
N PHE A 951 27.82 -15.54 -47.09
CA PHE A 951 27.74 -14.84 -45.82
C PHE A 951 27.88 -13.34 -46.09
N SER A 952 26.94 -12.52 -45.60
CA SER A 952 26.97 -11.06 -45.76
C SER A 952 28.01 -10.45 -44.81
N PRO A 953 28.80 -9.44 -45.22
CA PRO A 953 29.70 -8.74 -44.32
C PRO A 953 28.96 -7.77 -43.40
N ASP A 954 29.52 -7.52 -42.22
CA ASP A 954 29.14 -6.44 -41.32
C ASP A 954 29.45 -5.09 -42.00
N TRP A 955 30.67 -4.96 -42.57
CA TRP A 955 31.12 -3.78 -43.29
C TRP A 955 31.85 -4.15 -44.57
N VAL A 956 31.56 -3.45 -45.67
CA VAL A 956 32.21 -3.66 -46.97
C VAL A 956 32.54 -2.35 -47.65
N ARG A 957 33.71 -2.30 -48.29
CA ARG A 957 34.17 -1.13 -49.03
C ARG A 957 33.93 -1.29 -50.53
N TYR A 958 33.68 -0.17 -51.19
CA TYR A 958 33.68 -0.03 -52.64
C TYR A 958 34.74 0.99 -53.05
N GLU A 959 35.60 0.65 -54.00
CA GLU A 959 36.59 1.58 -54.55
C GLU A 959 36.19 1.97 -55.98
N LYS A 960 36.28 3.27 -56.26
CA LYS A 960 36.03 3.82 -57.60
C LYS A 960 36.89 3.08 -58.63
N ASP A 961 36.29 2.72 -59.76
CA ASP A 961 36.91 2.00 -60.89
C ASP A 961 37.45 0.59 -60.57
N LYS A 962 37.26 0.08 -59.34
CA LYS A 962 37.70 -1.28 -58.93
C LYS A 962 36.55 -2.18 -58.48
N GLY A 963 35.49 -1.62 -57.89
CA GLY A 963 34.34 -2.37 -57.39
C GLY A 963 34.43 -2.72 -55.91
N TRP A 964 33.80 -3.85 -55.53
CA TRP A 964 33.73 -4.32 -54.14
C TRP A 964 35.06 -4.87 -53.65
N GLN A 965 35.50 -4.42 -52.48
CA GLN A 965 36.71 -4.90 -51.82
C GLN A 965 36.39 -6.15 -50.99
N LEU A 966 36.54 -7.33 -51.62
CA LEU A 966 36.15 -8.63 -51.06
C LEU A 966 37.34 -9.51 -50.63
N LYS A 967 38.54 -8.92 -50.52
CA LYS A 967 39.70 -9.62 -49.94
C LYS A 967 39.50 -9.73 -48.43
N ALA A 968 40.01 -10.81 -47.84
CA ALA A 968 39.92 -11.02 -46.39
C ALA A 968 40.52 -9.82 -45.62
N GLU A 969 39.71 -9.24 -44.74
CA GLU A 969 40.04 -8.09 -43.90
C GLU A 969 39.31 -8.23 -42.56
N LYS A 970 39.82 -7.59 -41.50
CA LYS A 970 39.30 -7.70 -40.13
C LYS A 970 37.79 -7.44 -40.00
N THR A 971 37.22 -6.52 -40.78
CA THR A 971 35.79 -6.18 -40.71
C THR A 971 34.95 -6.83 -41.81
N LEU A 972 35.56 -7.58 -42.73
CA LEU A 972 34.87 -8.33 -43.77
C LEU A 972 34.45 -9.71 -43.22
N ILE A 973 33.66 -9.68 -42.16
CA ILE A 973 33.11 -10.84 -41.44
C ILE A 973 31.60 -10.71 -41.31
N SER A 974 30.87 -11.83 -41.26
CA SER A 974 29.47 -11.86 -40.86
C SER A 974 29.40 -12.09 -39.36
N SER A 975 28.95 -11.10 -38.60
CA SER A 975 28.79 -11.22 -37.15
C SER A 975 27.60 -10.40 -36.66
N TYR A 976 27.80 -9.49 -35.70
CA TYR A 976 26.73 -8.81 -34.98
C TYR A 976 25.90 -7.91 -35.90
N ASP A 977 26.47 -7.19 -36.87
CA ASP A 977 25.67 -6.38 -37.80
C ASP A 977 24.93 -7.26 -38.82
N ALA A 978 25.68 -8.10 -39.53
CA ALA A 978 25.21 -8.86 -40.69
C ALA A 978 24.15 -9.90 -40.33
N ILE A 979 24.04 -10.32 -39.07
CA ILE A 979 22.99 -11.24 -38.64
C ILE A 979 21.58 -10.72 -39.00
N ARG A 980 21.41 -9.39 -39.00
CA ARG A 980 20.15 -8.72 -39.35
C ARG A 980 19.83 -8.85 -40.85
N VAL A 981 20.82 -8.98 -41.73
CA VAL A 981 20.59 -9.18 -43.19
C VAL A 981 19.73 -10.41 -43.44
N TYR A 982 20.10 -11.54 -42.82
CA TYR A 982 19.36 -12.79 -42.97
C TYR A 982 17.94 -12.66 -42.43
N MET A 983 17.80 -12.01 -41.27
CA MET A 983 16.50 -11.72 -40.66
C MET A 983 15.62 -10.87 -41.59
N TRP A 984 16.13 -9.77 -42.13
CA TRP A 984 15.41 -8.89 -43.06
C TRP A 984 14.97 -9.61 -44.33
N VAL A 985 15.83 -10.45 -44.90
CA VAL A 985 15.50 -11.29 -46.06
C VAL A 985 14.38 -12.28 -45.72
N GLY A 986 14.43 -12.89 -44.55
CA GLY A 986 13.39 -13.81 -44.06
C GLY A 986 12.01 -13.15 -43.93
N MET A 987 11.99 -11.88 -43.50
CA MET A 987 10.78 -11.10 -43.30
C MET A 987 10.13 -10.55 -44.58
N MET A 988 10.81 -10.65 -45.73
CA MET A 988 10.23 -10.25 -47.02
C MET A 988 8.99 -11.11 -47.35
N PRO A 989 7.97 -10.56 -48.00
CA PRO A 989 6.84 -11.36 -48.47
C PRO A 989 7.30 -12.36 -49.53
N ASP A 990 6.75 -13.58 -49.53
CA ASP A 990 7.17 -14.65 -50.46
C ASP A 990 6.93 -14.31 -51.93
N SER A 991 6.01 -13.39 -52.21
CA SER A 991 5.73 -12.86 -53.55
C SER A 991 6.78 -11.86 -54.05
N ASP A 992 7.73 -11.41 -53.22
CA ASP A 992 8.80 -10.52 -53.66
C ASP A 992 9.87 -11.30 -54.47
N PRO A 993 10.12 -10.95 -55.74
CA PRO A 993 11.08 -11.66 -56.59
C PRO A 993 12.55 -11.49 -56.14
N GLN A 994 12.87 -10.52 -55.27
CA GLN A 994 14.20 -10.39 -54.69
C GLN A 994 14.44 -11.43 -53.58
N LYS A 995 13.40 -11.86 -52.85
CA LYS A 995 13.51 -12.79 -51.72
C LYS A 995 14.16 -14.11 -52.13
N ALA A 996 13.67 -14.73 -53.20
CA ALA A 996 14.20 -16.02 -53.67
C ALA A 996 15.69 -15.95 -54.03
N ARG A 997 16.13 -14.85 -54.66
CA ARG A 997 17.54 -14.64 -55.02
C ARG A 997 18.42 -14.44 -53.79
N MET A 998 17.95 -13.68 -52.80
CA MET A 998 18.68 -13.43 -51.55
C MET A 998 18.75 -14.68 -50.66
N LEU A 999 17.65 -15.43 -50.50
CA LEU A 999 17.65 -16.72 -49.79
C LEU A 999 18.63 -17.70 -50.44
N ASN A 1000 18.66 -17.78 -51.77
CA ASN A 1000 19.62 -18.63 -52.47
C ASN A 1000 21.07 -18.17 -52.24
N ARG A 1001 21.32 -16.85 -52.27
CA ARG A 1001 22.66 -16.29 -52.03
C ARG A 1001 23.16 -16.61 -50.63
N PHE A 1002 22.31 -16.49 -49.62
CA PHE A 1002 22.68 -16.67 -48.20
C PHE A 1002 22.43 -18.08 -47.66
N LYS A 1003 22.06 -19.04 -48.53
CA LYS A 1003 21.83 -20.44 -48.16
C LYS A 1003 22.94 -21.05 -47.28
N PRO A 1004 24.24 -20.75 -47.46
CA PRO A 1004 25.29 -21.26 -46.57
C PRO A 1004 25.09 -20.94 -45.08
N MET A 1005 24.52 -19.79 -44.72
CA MET A 1005 24.16 -19.48 -43.33
C MET A 1005 23.06 -20.42 -42.79
N ALA A 1006 22.02 -20.66 -43.60
CA ALA A 1006 20.95 -21.59 -43.26
C ALA A 1006 21.49 -23.01 -43.11
N THR A 1007 22.28 -23.49 -44.08
CA THR A 1007 22.89 -24.83 -44.06
C THR A 1007 23.84 -25.02 -42.89
N PHE A 1008 24.62 -24.00 -42.50
CA PHE A 1008 25.44 -24.08 -41.30
C PHE A 1008 24.57 -24.27 -40.05
N THR A 1009 23.52 -23.46 -39.92
CA THR A 1009 22.62 -23.48 -38.75
C THR A 1009 21.86 -24.79 -38.67
N GLU A 1010 21.34 -25.30 -39.79
CA GLU A 1010 20.68 -26.60 -39.91
C GLU A 1010 21.59 -27.76 -39.47
N LYS A 1011 22.86 -27.73 -39.88
CA LYS A 1011 23.82 -28.80 -39.56
C LYS A 1011 24.29 -28.79 -38.11
N ASN A 1012 24.50 -27.61 -37.54
CA ASN A 1012 25.12 -27.47 -36.22
C ASN A 1012 24.11 -27.22 -35.09
N GLY A 1013 22.84 -26.93 -35.42
CA GLY A 1013 21.80 -26.58 -34.45
C GLY A 1013 21.98 -25.19 -33.81
N TYR A 1014 22.86 -24.35 -34.37
CA TYR A 1014 23.06 -22.97 -33.94
C TYR A 1014 23.73 -22.12 -35.05
N PRO A 1015 23.48 -20.80 -35.09
CA PRO A 1015 24.18 -19.89 -35.98
C PRO A 1015 25.59 -19.60 -35.45
N PRO A 1016 26.58 -19.37 -36.34
CA PRO A 1016 27.94 -19.03 -35.94
C PRO A 1016 28.00 -17.62 -35.36
N GLU A 1017 28.99 -17.36 -34.48
CA GLU A 1017 29.22 -16.00 -33.96
C GLU A 1017 29.86 -15.11 -35.03
N LYS A 1018 30.86 -15.65 -35.74
CA LYS A 1018 31.64 -14.94 -36.76
C LYS A 1018 31.87 -15.86 -37.96
N VAL A 1019 31.74 -15.31 -39.17
CA VAL A 1019 32.12 -16.01 -40.41
C VAL A 1019 32.98 -15.09 -41.26
N ASP A 1020 34.17 -15.54 -41.63
CA ASP A 1020 34.99 -14.81 -42.62
C ASP A 1020 34.30 -14.86 -43.99
N VAL A 1021 33.98 -13.70 -44.56
CA VAL A 1021 33.13 -13.59 -45.76
C VAL A 1021 33.85 -14.05 -47.03
N ALA A 1022 35.18 -13.87 -47.09
CA ALA A 1022 35.99 -14.25 -48.24
C ALA A 1022 36.20 -15.76 -48.31
N THR A 1023 36.34 -16.42 -47.16
CA THR A 1023 36.66 -17.86 -47.05
C THR A 1023 35.46 -18.75 -46.71
N GLY A 1024 34.44 -18.20 -46.03
CA GLY A 1024 33.31 -18.95 -45.47
C GLY A 1024 33.63 -19.66 -44.16
N LYS A 1025 34.78 -19.38 -43.53
CA LYS A 1025 35.21 -20.04 -42.29
C LYS A 1025 34.44 -19.48 -41.09
N ALA A 1026 33.56 -20.31 -40.53
CA ALA A 1026 32.77 -20.00 -39.34
C ALA A 1026 33.53 -20.28 -38.03
N GLN A 1027 33.28 -19.46 -37.01
CA GLN A 1027 33.88 -19.56 -35.67
C GLN A 1027 32.85 -19.13 -34.60
N GLY A 1028 32.93 -19.77 -33.43
CA GLY A 1028 32.08 -19.47 -32.28
C GLY A 1028 30.62 -19.88 -32.46
N LYS A 1029 29.86 -19.78 -31.38
CA LYS A 1029 28.40 -19.99 -31.35
C LYS A 1029 27.75 -18.64 -31.08
N GLY A 1030 26.93 -18.17 -32.02
CA GLY A 1030 26.24 -16.89 -31.88
C GLY A 1030 25.32 -16.87 -30.67
N PRO A 1031 25.07 -15.69 -30.05
CA PRO A 1031 24.22 -15.58 -28.87
C PRO A 1031 22.73 -15.85 -29.23
N VAL A 1032 21.83 -15.79 -28.25
CA VAL A 1032 20.42 -16.13 -28.46
C VAL A 1032 19.72 -15.23 -29.49
N GLY A 1033 20.09 -13.95 -29.57
CA GLY A 1033 19.56 -13.02 -30.56
C GLY A 1033 19.84 -13.47 -32.00
N PHE A 1034 20.96 -14.16 -32.24
CA PHE A 1034 21.24 -14.72 -33.56
C PHE A 1034 20.29 -15.87 -33.87
N SER A 1035 19.91 -16.68 -32.89
CA SER A 1035 18.89 -17.71 -33.07
C SER A 1035 17.53 -17.11 -33.41
N ALA A 1036 17.13 -16.00 -32.76
CA ALA A 1036 15.91 -15.29 -33.10
C ALA A 1036 15.93 -14.74 -34.53
N ALA A 1037 17.05 -14.16 -34.96
CA ALA A 1037 17.24 -13.67 -36.33
C ALA A 1037 17.14 -14.77 -37.40
N MET A 1038 17.40 -16.04 -37.04
CA MET A 1038 17.22 -17.17 -37.94
C MET A 1038 15.76 -17.62 -38.11
N LEU A 1039 14.84 -17.24 -37.21
CA LEU A 1039 13.45 -17.71 -37.26
C LEU A 1039 12.73 -17.29 -38.55
N PRO A 1040 12.82 -16.03 -39.02
CA PRO A 1040 12.22 -15.65 -40.32
C PRO A 1040 13.01 -16.19 -41.52
N PHE A 1041 14.31 -16.43 -41.35
CA PHE A 1041 15.23 -16.76 -42.43
C PHE A 1041 15.22 -18.25 -42.81
N LEU A 1042 15.17 -19.15 -41.82
CA LEU A 1042 15.17 -20.59 -42.05
C LEU A 1042 13.84 -21.04 -42.67
N GLN A 1043 13.93 -21.70 -43.82
CA GLN A 1043 12.77 -22.24 -44.53
C GLN A 1043 12.48 -23.71 -44.13
N ASN A 1044 13.44 -24.39 -43.51
CA ASN A 1044 13.28 -25.74 -42.98
C ASN A 1044 12.60 -25.70 -41.60
N ARG A 1045 11.51 -26.45 -41.44
CA ARG A 1045 10.68 -26.44 -40.22
C ARG A 1045 11.38 -27.01 -38.98
N ASP A 1046 12.15 -28.08 -39.14
CA ASP A 1046 12.86 -28.71 -38.01
C ASP A 1046 13.98 -27.79 -37.51
N ALA A 1047 14.76 -27.22 -38.42
CA ALA A 1047 15.80 -26.27 -38.06
C ALA A 1047 15.19 -25.00 -37.43
N GLN A 1048 14.07 -24.50 -37.95
CA GLN A 1048 13.35 -23.39 -37.35
C GLN A 1048 12.86 -23.74 -35.92
N ALA A 1049 12.38 -24.96 -35.68
CA ALA A 1049 11.97 -25.43 -34.35
C ALA A 1049 13.14 -25.53 -33.37
N VAL A 1050 14.31 -26.01 -33.80
CA VAL A 1050 15.54 -26.03 -32.98
C VAL A 1050 15.93 -24.61 -32.57
N GLN A 1051 15.89 -23.66 -33.50
CA GLN A 1051 16.17 -22.26 -33.18
C GLN A 1051 15.13 -21.65 -32.25
N ARG A 1052 13.84 -21.99 -32.44
CA ARG A 1052 12.74 -21.54 -31.56
C ARG A 1052 12.92 -22.05 -30.15
N GLN A 1053 13.28 -23.32 -29.98
CA GLN A 1053 13.58 -23.90 -28.68
C GLN A 1053 14.75 -23.18 -28.01
N ARG A 1054 15.85 -22.92 -28.75
CA ARG A 1054 16.99 -22.19 -28.18
C ARG A 1054 16.61 -20.78 -27.71
N VAL A 1055 15.73 -20.09 -28.42
CA VAL A 1055 15.22 -18.76 -28.03
C VAL A 1055 14.35 -18.86 -26.78
N ALA A 1056 13.45 -19.84 -26.69
CA ALA A 1056 12.60 -20.05 -25.53
C ALA A 1056 13.43 -20.39 -24.27
N ASP A 1057 14.37 -21.32 -24.38
CA ASP A 1057 15.18 -21.82 -23.26
C ASP A 1057 16.21 -20.80 -22.76
N ASN A 1058 16.59 -19.81 -23.60
CA ASN A 1058 17.63 -18.83 -23.29
C ASN A 1058 17.14 -17.40 -23.53
N PHE A 1059 15.86 -17.13 -23.25
CA PHE A 1059 15.25 -15.83 -23.50
C PHE A 1059 16.05 -14.69 -22.81
N PRO A 1060 16.32 -13.56 -23.50
CA PRO A 1060 17.19 -12.52 -22.98
C PRO A 1060 16.62 -11.85 -21.71
N GLY A 1061 17.47 -11.67 -20.70
CA GLY A 1061 17.15 -10.95 -19.45
C GLY A 1061 17.25 -9.43 -19.58
N SER A 1062 17.44 -8.71 -18.47
CA SER A 1062 17.47 -7.24 -18.40
C SER A 1062 18.84 -6.59 -18.65
N ASP A 1063 19.90 -7.37 -18.87
CA ASP A 1063 21.27 -6.93 -19.13
C ASP A 1063 21.76 -7.24 -20.57
N ALA A 1064 20.86 -7.70 -21.44
CA ALA A 1064 21.17 -8.27 -22.74
C ALA A 1064 20.47 -7.53 -23.89
N TYR A 1065 20.54 -6.19 -23.88
CA TYR A 1065 19.84 -5.29 -24.81
C TYR A 1065 19.86 -5.75 -26.27
N TYR A 1066 21.06 -6.00 -26.81
CA TYR A 1066 21.22 -6.40 -28.21
C TYR A 1066 20.50 -7.70 -28.56
N ASN A 1067 20.57 -8.70 -27.68
CA ASN A 1067 19.86 -9.97 -27.88
C ASN A 1067 18.35 -9.77 -27.80
N TYR A 1068 17.88 -8.90 -26.91
CA TYR A 1068 16.46 -8.61 -26.72
C TYR A 1068 15.86 -7.96 -27.96
N VAL A 1069 16.52 -6.95 -28.52
CA VAL A 1069 16.08 -6.29 -29.76
C VAL A 1069 15.97 -7.29 -30.91
N LEU A 1070 17.00 -8.11 -31.14
CA LEU A 1070 16.94 -9.16 -32.17
C LEU A 1070 15.81 -10.17 -31.91
N THR A 1071 15.50 -10.42 -30.64
CA THR A 1071 14.39 -11.30 -30.24
C THR A 1071 13.04 -10.68 -30.54
N LEU A 1072 12.84 -9.39 -30.26
CA LEU A 1072 11.62 -8.67 -30.62
C LEU A 1072 11.35 -8.73 -32.13
N PHE A 1073 12.38 -8.55 -32.96
CA PHE A 1073 12.22 -8.69 -34.41
C PHE A 1073 11.98 -10.15 -34.82
N GLY A 1074 12.91 -11.04 -34.49
CA GLY A 1074 12.92 -12.42 -34.99
C GLY A 1074 11.77 -13.26 -34.45
N GLN A 1075 11.62 -13.32 -33.13
CA GLN A 1075 10.54 -14.07 -32.48
C GLN A 1075 9.20 -13.34 -32.62
N GLY A 1076 9.18 -12.00 -32.61
CA GLY A 1076 7.95 -11.24 -32.89
C GLY A 1076 7.40 -11.58 -34.28
N TRP A 1077 8.26 -11.70 -35.29
CA TRP A 1077 7.84 -12.17 -36.60
C TRP A 1077 7.42 -13.65 -36.59
N ASP A 1078 8.17 -14.55 -35.93
CA ASP A 1078 7.74 -15.96 -35.78
C ASP A 1078 6.34 -16.09 -35.16
N GLN A 1079 6.01 -15.23 -34.19
CA GLN A 1079 4.73 -15.15 -33.49
C GLN A 1079 3.68 -14.24 -34.14
N HIS A 1080 3.87 -13.85 -35.40
CA HIS A 1080 2.93 -13.02 -36.17
C HIS A 1080 2.66 -11.61 -35.62
N ARG A 1081 3.48 -11.07 -34.71
CA ARG A 1081 3.30 -9.73 -34.13
C ARG A 1081 3.28 -8.59 -35.15
N PHE A 1082 3.93 -8.80 -36.29
CA PHE A 1082 3.86 -7.90 -37.45
C PHE A 1082 4.21 -8.65 -38.74
N ARG A 1083 3.73 -8.14 -39.88
CA ARG A 1083 4.15 -8.56 -41.22
C ARG A 1083 4.38 -7.35 -42.12
N PHE A 1084 5.10 -7.58 -43.22
CA PHE A 1084 5.28 -6.56 -44.27
C PHE A 1084 4.50 -6.96 -45.52
N SER A 1085 3.80 -5.98 -46.11
CA SER A 1085 3.16 -6.15 -47.40
C SER A 1085 4.18 -6.16 -48.54
N THR A 1086 3.73 -6.51 -49.75
CA THR A 1086 4.53 -6.40 -50.99
C THR A 1086 5.00 -4.99 -51.29
N LYS A 1087 4.37 -3.97 -50.71
CA LYS A 1087 4.76 -2.56 -50.83
C LYS A 1087 5.61 -2.08 -49.65
N GLY A 1088 6.06 -2.99 -48.78
CA GLY A 1088 6.85 -2.67 -47.60
C GLY A 1088 6.06 -1.98 -46.47
N GLU A 1089 4.73 -2.02 -46.53
CA GLU A 1089 3.86 -1.44 -45.48
C GLU A 1089 3.73 -2.40 -44.32
N LEU A 1090 3.53 -1.87 -43.11
CA LEU A 1090 3.15 -2.66 -41.95
C LEU A 1090 1.76 -3.23 -42.17
N LEU A 1091 1.67 -4.55 -42.04
CA LEU A 1091 0.43 -5.29 -41.85
C LEU A 1091 0.34 -5.57 -40.35
N PRO A 1092 -0.35 -4.70 -39.59
CA PRO A 1092 -0.44 -4.84 -38.14
C PRO A 1092 -1.36 -5.99 -37.76
N ASP A 1093 -1.01 -6.69 -36.68
CA ASP A 1093 -1.88 -7.67 -36.04
C ASP A 1093 -2.56 -7.04 -34.82
N TRP A 1094 -3.52 -6.15 -35.08
CA TRP A 1094 -4.23 -5.38 -34.04
C TRP A 1094 -5.68 -5.83 -33.83
N GLY A 1095 -6.15 -6.88 -34.51
CA GLY A 1095 -7.57 -7.23 -34.47
C GLY A 1095 -8.07 -8.37 -35.35
N GLN A 1096 -7.26 -9.37 -35.71
CA GLN A 1096 -7.84 -10.62 -36.22
C GLN A 1096 -8.26 -11.52 -35.05
N GLU A 1097 -9.44 -12.14 -35.17
CA GLU A 1097 -9.94 -13.16 -34.25
C GLU A 1097 -8.82 -14.16 -33.91
N CYS A 1098 -8.63 -14.34 -32.61
CA CYS A 1098 -7.55 -15.08 -31.99
C CYS A 1098 -7.37 -16.45 -32.67
N ALA A 1099 -6.36 -16.57 -33.54
CA ALA A 1099 -6.01 -17.85 -34.14
C ALA A 1099 -5.48 -18.78 -33.06
N ASN A 1100 -6.34 -19.69 -32.58
CA ASN A 1100 -5.94 -20.88 -31.87
C ASN A 1100 -5.01 -21.69 -32.79
N SER A 1101 -3.71 -21.68 -32.54
CA SER A 1101 -2.81 -22.69 -33.09
C SER A 1101 -2.80 -23.89 -32.16
N HIS A 1102 -3.25 -25.02 -32.70
CA HIS A 1102 -3.20 -26.37 -32.14
C HIS A 1102 -1.85 -26.81 -31.56
#